data_AF-A0AAV8EZQ4-F1
#
_entry.id   AF-A0AAV8EZQ4-F1
#
_cell.length_a   1.000
_cell.length_b   1.000
_cell.length_c   1.000
_cell.angle_alpha   90.00
_cell.angle_beta   90.00
_cell.angle_gamma   90.00
#
_symmetry.space_group_name_H-M   'P 1'
#
loop_
_entity.id
_entity.type
_entity.pdbx_description
1 polymer ?
#
loop_
_entity_poly.entity_id
_entity_poly.type
_entity_poly.pdbx_seq_one_letter_code
_entity_poly.pdbx_strand_id
1 'polypeptide(L)'
;MAEMASSAFLQVVFQIAANFIIEEMGLENNLQNELEVLEKNVAMIRATLNDAETTNPSQSLKIWLDELRDVGYDAIDLLDEHNTELQRRNLVHYSELRHKVSFINPKRVFYRLGMSHKIKKVSLKMDDVYKRRINFGLNVNECPSVRNNHEITTSLLPTHIIVGRETEKREILNNLIPNGNMQVGESKLSIFAIYGMGRIGKTTFAQLIYNDERTLMYFEMRLWVHVSYEFDLEKVTHSILESMDEPKYTGINLDVSQRLIQKKLEGKRYLLVLDDFGNEKRHEWEKLIQPLCKGAPGSVIIITTRKKLVVDMVSVFPSYVHPLKNLSEYDFYSLVNHHATSDLYSLVNHNATSEIFENCCGIPEMAINLGDQLRRELDREKRKEIIQNWSERCSFLEESYSRLPSILKSCLAYCSIIPEGLQFEKEWIVQLWMAQNFIAKESEQRIEDTSNTYFDWLVERSFFQRTRIGLNIDLYEYIPDMAHQVAKHTTEECCVFDLNKPHNLKKTTKHMSIIFRSEGFSHIHDPFTKIYRCKGLYTLLVIGGDLINYPLKLLHNLFDCLGKLRALDLSYCNLGSLPDNIECLKHLRYLQLRNSNIQELPESICILYNLQTLGLRNCLFLKKLPEYTRCLKQLRHLDLHLDYLCHNINQTTWSCDILKSMPPYIGLLTNLQVLSRFVVSIENHCGISELKNLNDLQGELSISNLDLVKNPDDAAEAKLQAKKYIKRLELLWRRDTELHQCSNNKLIELVLENLKPNSNVKELNIVGYPGKFLPSWLGSTYLSNMRAIFLSDCTNCLVLPTLGNLPLLQDLHVKGMHSLKSINCEFCGSNQICFPFLKKLVFENMSIVEEWSANENCELSHLSELILKDCAKFQRLAHNFPSLTKLTIEKLPSFVSLSRCPSLKYLKIVASDDWIWDSWCCLSSVLSLTLSQLSLEIFPANLPKILDSLRCLEISHCNSLTRFPNGCIPTGVTYLCIKDCPMLQELPKGLETLKSLEDLEIQDCKNLKYLPELKHLKLLRKLEISGCHLFKFLPRNGLPNALHFLSINDCPLFSKQFEDLQSPDRTKIKHVFSVWIDQKHFPTPGGNQGESSN
;
A
#
# COMPACT_ATOMS: atom_id res chain seq x y z
N MET A 1 -25.26 -16.91 -12.26
CA MET A 1 -24.19 -16.40 -11.35
C MET A 1 -24.74 -15.45 -10.31
N ALA A 2 -25.59 -14.50 -10.71
CA ALA A 2 -26.32 -13.63 -9.79
C ALA A 2 -27.13 -14.42 -8.74
N GLU A 3 -27.66 -15.58 -9.11
CA GLU A 3 -28.41 -16.47 -8.21
C GLU A 3 -27.50 -17.11 -7.15
N MET A 4 -26.29 -17.54 -7.53
CA MET A 4 -25.28 -18.07 -6.59
C MET A 4 -24.82 -16.98 -5.61
N ALA A 5 -24.61 -15.76 -6.10
CA ALA A 5 -24.25 -14.61 -5.27
C ALA A 5 -25.38 -14.21 -4.31
N SER A 6 -26.63 -14.19 -4.81
CA SER A 6 -27.82 -13.93 -4.00
C SER A 6 -28.02 -15.02 -2.94
N SER A 7 -27.74 -16.29 -3.26
CA SER A 7 -27.81 -17.40 -2.31
C SER A 7 -26.74 -17.27 -1.21
N ALA A 8 -25.49 -17.00 -1.62
CA ALA A 8 -24.37 -16.77 -0.72
C ALA A 8 -24.62 -15.58 0.23
N PHE A 9 -25.12 -14.47 -0.31
CA PHE A 9 -25.52 -13.30 0.47
C PHE A 9 -26.60 -13.67 1.49
N LEU A 10 -27.65 -14.36 1.04
CA LEU A 10 -28.74 -14.81 1.91
C LEU A 10 -28.24 -15.75 3.02
N GLN A 11 -27.28 -16.61 2.73
CA GLN A 11 -26.68 -17.49 3.73
C GLN A 11 -26.03 -16.69 4.86
N VAL A 12 -25.33 -15.61 4.52
CA VAL A 12 -24.72 -14.68 5.48
C VAL A 12 -25.82 -13.94 6.27
N VAL A 13 -26.83 -13.40 5.58
CA VAL A 13 -27.98 -12.72 6.21
C VAL A 13 -28.66 -13.60 7.25
N PHE A 14 -28.96 -14.85 6.89
CA PHE A 14 -29.65 -15.78 7.76
C PHE A 14 -28.74 -16.35 8.86
N GLN A 15 -27.42 -16.42 8.66
CA GLN A 15 -26.47 -16.71 9.74
C GLN A 15 -26.49 -15.60 10.81
N ILE A 16 -26.52 -14.33 10.40
CA ILE A 16 -26.63 -13.20 11.33
C ILE A 16 -27.95 -13.27 12.10
N ALA A 17 -29.05 -13.57 11.40
CA ALA A 17 -30.36 -13.74 12.04
C ALA A 17 -30.36 -14.91 13.04
N ALA A 18 -29.76 -16.06 12.69
CA ALA A 18 -29.64 -17.21 13.59
C ALA A 18 -28.91 -16.84 14.89
N ASN A 19 -27.72 -16.23 14.77
CA ASN A 19 -26.90 -15.88 15.92
C ASN A 19 -27.65 -14.92 16.85
N PHE A 20 -28.35 -13.94 16.28
CA PHE A 20 -29.14 -13.01 17.07
C PHE A 20 -30.30 -13.68 17.82
N ILE A 21 -31.02 -14.62 17.18
CA ILE A 21 -32.13 -15.33 17.84
C ILE A 21 -31.61 -16.11 19.05
N ILE A 22 -30.47 -16.76 18.89
CA ILE A 22 -29.81 -17.59 19.91
C ILE A 22 -29.25 -16.74 21.06
N GLU A 23 -28.51 -15.67 20.75
CA GLU A 23 -27.74 -14.90 21.75
C GLU A 23 -28.57 -13.83 22.48
N GLU A 24 -29.47 -13.13 21.78
CA GLU A 24 -30.08 -11.89 22.30
C GLU A 24 -31.58 -12.04 22.63
N MET A 25 -32.30 -12.92 21.92
CA MET A 25 -33.76 -13.10 22.11
C MET A 25 -34.14 -14.26 23.03
N GLY A 26 -33.22 -15.18 23.34
CA GLY A 26 -33.46 -16.31 24.27
C GLY A 26 -33.81 -15.91 25.72
N LEU A 27 -33.79 -14.62 26.04
CA LEU A 27 -34.08 -14.05 27.37
C LEU A 27 -35.47 -13.40 27.49
N GLU A 28 -36.25 -13.27 26.41
CA GLU A 28 -37.60 -12.67 26.45
C GLU A 28 -38.72 -13.75 26.43
N ASN A 29 -39.17 -14.16 27.63
CA ASN A 29 -40.19 -15.22 27.85
C ASN A 29 -41.53 -15.08 27.08
N ASN A 30 -41.86 -13.92 26.50
CA ASN A 30 -43.16 -13.65 25.88
C ASN A 30 -43.19 -13.88 24.34
N LEU A 31 -42.09 -14.32 23.73
CA LEU A 31 -41.94 -14.53 22.28
C LEU A 31 -41.39 -15.92 21.90
N GLN A 32 -41.33 -16.84 22.87
CA GLN A 32 -40.63 -18.13 22.73
C GLN A 32 -41.11 -18.96 21.54
N ASN A 33 -42.43 -19.03 21.30
CA ASN A 33 -43.01 -19.76 20.18
C ASN A 33 -42.62 -19.16 18.83
N GLU A 34 -42.64 -17.83 18.70
CA GLU A 34 -42.24 -17.16 17.47
C GLU A 34 -40.75 -17.26 17.19
N LEU A 35 -39.92 -17.31 18.25
CA LEU A 35 -38.47 -17.50 18.19
C LEU A 35 -38.10 -18.91 17.73
N GLU A 36 -38.74 -19.95 18.28
CA GLU A 36 -38.52 -21.34 17.86
C GLU A 36 -38.89 -21.55 16.38
N VAL A 37 -39.98 -20.95 15.92
CA VAL A 37 -40.38 -20.98 14.50
C VAL A 37 -39.35 -20.25 13.63
N LEU A 38 -38.86 -19.09 14.07
CA LEU A 38 -37.86 -18.32 13.34
C LEU A 38 -36.53 -19.07 13.26
N GLU A 39 -36.05 -19.64 14.36
CA GLU A 39 -34.82 -20.43 14.43
C GLU A 39 -34.87 -21.64 13.49
N LYS A 40 -35.97 -22.40 13.54
CA LYS A 40 -36.19 -23.55 12.66
C LYS A 40 -36.23 -23.14 11.19
N ASN A 41 -36.94 -22.06 10.86
CA ASN A 41 -37.05 -21.57 9.49
C ASN A 41 -35.70 -21.06 8.98
N VAL A 42 -34.93 -20.33 9.79
CA VAL A 42 -33.58 -19.85 9.46
C VAL A 42 -32.65 -21.04 9.15
N ALA A 43 -32.63 -22.06 10.00
CA ALA A 43 -31.79 -23.25 9.81
C ALA A 43 -32.15 -24.00 8.52
N MET A 44 -33.44 -24.18 8.25
CA MET A 44 -33.91 -24.88 7.05
C MET A 44 -33.71 -24.08 5.77
N ILE A 45 -33.87 -22.76 5.81
CA ILE A 45 -33.58 -21.87 4.68
C ILE A 45 -32.10 -21.93 4.33
N ARG A 46 -31.20 -21.91 5.32
CA ARG A 46 -29.76 -22.05 5.09
C ARG A 46 -29.38 -23.38 4.43
N ALA A 47 -29.99 -24.49 4.86
CA ALA A 47 -29.79 -25.78 4.22
C ALA A 47 -30.23 -25.75 2.74
N THR A 48 -31.37 -25.12 2.46
CA THR A 48 -31.91 -24.99 1.09
C THR A 48 -31.05 -24.08 0.20
N LEU A 49 -30.44 -23.02 0.77
CA LEU A 49 -29.54 -22.11 0.05
C LEU A 49 -28.22 -22.78 -0.35
N ASN A 50 -27.69 -23.69 0.47
CA ASN A 50 -26.51 -24.49 0.11
C ASN A 50 -26.78 -25.36 -1.14
N ASP A 51 -27.95 -26.00 -1.21
CA ASP A 51 -28.33 -26.82 -2.36
C ASP A 51 -28.53 -25.96 -3.62
N ALA A 52 -29.12 -24.77 -3.47
CA ALA A 52 -29.34 -23.81 -4.54
C ALA A 52 -28.05 -23.22 -5.14
N GLU A 53 -26.96 -23.14 -4.38
CA GLU A 53 -25.64 -22.71 -4.91
C GLU A 53 -25.02 -23.71 -5.89
N THR A 54 -25.42 -24.99 -5.83
CA THR A 54 -24.80 -26.09 -6.61
C THR A 54 -25.61 -26.51 -7.84
N THR A 55 -26.81 -25.97 -8.02
CA THR A 55 -27.75 -26.35 -9.08
C THR A 55 -27.91 -25.25 -10.15
N ASN A 56 -28.12 -25.63 -11.41
CA ASN A 56 -28.39 -24.66 -12.48
C ASN A 56 -29.73 -23.96 -12.22
N PRO A 57 -29.78 -22.61 -12.15
CA PRO A 57 -30.96 -21.91 -11.66
C PRO A 57 -32.11 -21.93 -12.67
N SER A 58 -33.31 -22.32 -12.20
CA SER A 58 -34.57 -22.13 -12.92
C SER A 58 -35.13 -20.72 -12.68
N GLN A 59 -35.96 -20.22 -13.59
CA GLN A 59 -36.63 -18.92 -13.40
C GLN A 59 -37.51 -18.87 -12.14
N SER A 60 -38.06 -20.02 -11.75
CA SER A 60 -38.83 -20.20 -10.52
C SER A 60 -37.97 -20.09 -9.26
N LEU A 61 -36.74 -20.61 -9.29
CA LEU A 61 -35.76 -20.45 -8.20
C LEU A 61 -35.38 -18.98 -8.00
N LYS A 62 -35.23 -18.22 -9.09
CA LYS A 62 -34.92 -16.78 -9.03
C LYS A 62 -36.00 -15.99 -8.29
N ILE A 63 -37.28 -16.23 -8.61
CA ILE A 63 -38.40 -15.55 -7.94
C ILE A 63 -38.43 -15.87 -6.44
N TRP A 64 -38.21 -17.15 -6.07
CA TRP A 64 -38.16 -17.54 -4.67
C TRP A 64 -36.98 -16.91 -3.92
N LEU A 65 -35.79 -16.87 -4.54
CA LEU A 65 -34.62 -16.21 -3.97
C LEU A 65 -34.84 -14.70 -3.79
N ASP A 66 -35.53 -14.03 -4.73
CA ASP A 66 -35.88 -12.61 -4.62
C ASP A 66 -36.84 -12.34 -3.44
N GLU A 67 -37.88 -13.14 -3.27
CA GLU A 67 -38.81 -13.01 -2.12
C GLU A 67 -38.10 -13.29 -0.79
N LEU A 68 -37.26 -14.33 -0.76
CA LEU A 68 -36.48 -14.69 0.41
C LEU A 68 -35.48 -13.58 0.79
N ARG A 69 -34.93 -12.91 -0.21
CA ARG A 69 -34.04 -11.74 -0.04
C ARG A 69 -34.74 -10.56 0.60
N ASP A 70 -35.96 -10.23 0.16
CA ASP A 70 -36.75 -9.18 0.79
C ASP A 70 -37.06 -9.47 2.26
N VAL A 71 -37.39 -10.73 2.60
CA VAL A 71 -37.60 -11.14 4.00
C VAL A 71 -36.29 -11.10 4.80
N GLY A 72 -35.18 -11.51 4.22
CA GLY A 72 -33.85 -11.43 4.85
C GLY A 72 -33.48 -9.98 5.22
N TYR A 73 -33.76 -9.02 4.33
CA TYR A 73 -33.54 -7.61 4.61
C TYR A 73 -34.45 -7.05 5.70
N ASP A 74 -35.74 -7.40 5.66
CA ASP A 74 -36.69 -7.04 6.73
C ASP A 74 -36.22 -7.59 8.09
N ALA A 75 -35.63 -8.80 8.11
CA ALA A 75 -35.04 -9.37 9.31
C ALA A 75 -33.83 -8.56 9.78
N ILE A 76 -32.83 -8.28 8.94
CA ILE A 76 -31.63 -7.52 9.36
C ILE A 76 -31.99 -6.13 9.88
N ASP A 77 -32.91 -5.41 9.22
CA ASP A 77 -33.34 -4.10 9.69
C ASP A 77 -33.97 -4.17 11.10
N LEU A 78 -34.72 -5.24 11.36
CA LEU A 78 -35.29 -5.51 12.67
C LEU A 78 -34.21 -5.84 13.71
N LEU A 79 -33.21 -6.64 13.34
CA LEU A 79 -32.06 -6.96 14.18
C LEU A 79 -31.34 -5.69 14.59
N ASP A 80 -31.05 -4.81 13.62
CA ASP A 80 -30.35 -3.57 13.87
C ASP A 80 -31.13 -2.63 14.77
N GLU A 81 -32.45 -2.54 14.58
CA GLU A 81 -33.31 -1.73 15.43
C GLU A 81 -33.32 -2.26 16.88
N HIS A 82 -33.36 -3.58 17.06
CA HIS A 82 -33.27 -4.18 18.38
C HIS A 82 -31.90 -3.94 19.03
N ASN A 83 -30.81 -4.16 18.30
CA ASN A 83 -29.45 -3.92 18.77
C ASN A 83 -29.24 -2.46 19.20
N THR A 84 -29.69 -1.48 18.41
CA THR A 84 -29.64 -0.06 18.78
C THR A 84 -30.32 0.18 20.13
N GLU A 85 -31.48 -0.42 20.36
CA GLU A 85 -32.22 -0.29 21.61
C GLU A 85 -31.53 -0.99 22.79
N LEU A 86 -30.92 -2.16 22.59
CA LEU A 86 -30.13 -2.84 23.61
C LEU A 86 -28.94 -1.99 24.03
N GLN A 87 -28.18 -1.46 23.08
CA GLN A 87 -27.05 -0.57 23.36
C GLN A 87 -27.52 0.69 24.10
N ARG A 88 -28.65 1.28 23.69
CA ARG A 88 -29.26 2.41 24.39
C ARG A 88 -29.64 2.06 25.85
N ARG A 89 -30.17 0.86 26.10
CA ARG A 89 -30.52 0.38 27.46
C ARG A 89 -29.28 0.20 28.33
N ASN A 90 -28.18 -0.27 27.76
CA ASN A 90 -26.91 -0.46 28.45
C ASN A 90 -26.22 0.86 28.85
N LEU A 91 -26.79 2.01 28.46
CA LEU A 91 -26.33 3.36 28.80
C LEU A 91 -27.21 4.06 29.85
N VAL A 92 -28.27 3.41 30.36
CA VAL A 92 -29.27 4.02 31.27
C VAL A 92 -28.72 4.38 32.67
N HIS A 93 -27.49 3.99 33.00
CA HIS A 93 -26.85 4.33 34.28
C HIS A 93 -26.29 5.77 34.35
N TYR A 94 -26.20 6.51 33.23
CA TYR A 94 -25.75 7.90 33.23
C TYR A 94 -26.90 8.85 33.65
N SER A 95 -26.78 9.48 34.82
CA SER A 95 -27.84 10.27 35.48
C SER A 95 -28.37 11.44 34.65
N GLU A 96 -27.54 12.06 33.81
CA GLU A 96 -27.87 13.26 33.03
C GLU A 96 -28.74 12.97 31.79
N LEU A 97 -28.63 11.77 31.21
CA LEU A 97 -29.49 11.33 30.11
C LEU A 97 -30.88 10.86 30.58
N ARG A 98 -31.12 10.74 31.89
CA ARG A 98 -32.41 10.28 32.44
C ARG A 98 -33.59 11.15 32.03
N HIS A 99 -33.41 12.45 31.82
CA HIS A 99 -34.53 13.32 31.42
C HIS A 99 -35.01 13.06 29.98
N LYS A 100 -34.17 12.52 29.10
CA LYS A 100 -34.57 11.99 27.78
C LYS A 100 -34.91 10.50 27.81
N VAL A 101 -34.47 9.77 28.84
CA VAL A 101 -34.34 8.30 28.81
C VAL A 101 -34.67 7.59 30.16
N SER A 102 -35.70 8.04 30.90
CA SER A 102 -36.02 7.48 32.22
C SER A 102 -36.70 6.08 32.18
N PHE A 103 -36.53 5.33 33.27
CA PHE A 103 -36.98 3.94 33.45
C PHE A 103 -38.52 3.76 33.49
N ILE A 104 -39.29 4.86 33.57
CA ILE A 104 -40.77 4.89 33.62
C ILE A 104 -41.37 5.32 32.26
N ASN A 105 -40.55 5.48 31.22
CA ASN A 105 -41.01 6.02 29.94
C ASN A 105 -42.03 5.08 29.24
N PRO A 106 -43.28 5.52 29.01
CA PRO A 106 -44.29 4.76 28.25
C PRO A 106 -43.77 4.32 26.88
N LYS A 107 -42.88 5.12 26.27
CA LYS A 107 -42.22 4.81 25.00
C LYS A 107 -41.47 3.46 25.02
N ARG A 108 -41.00 2.98 26.18
CA ARG A 108 -40.30 1.69 26.32
C ARG A 108 -41.26 0.49 26.24
N VAL A 109 -42.46 0.61 26.83
CA VAL A 109 -43.52 -0.41 26.74
C VAL A 109 -44.12 -0.42 25.34
N PHE A 110 -44.38 0.77 24.76
CA PHE A 110 -44.80 0.90 23.37
C PHE A 110 -43.75 0.36 22.38
N TYR A 111 -42.45 0.56 22.66
CA TYR A 111 -41.38 -0.02 21.85
C TYR A 111 -41.32 -1.55 21.95
N ARG A 112 -41.44 -2.13 23.15
CA ARG A 112 -41.48 -3.60 23.33
C ARG A 112 -42.66 -4.23 22.60
N LEU A 113 -43.85 -3.64 22.73
CA LEU A 113 -45.06 -4.10 22.03
C LEU A 113 -44.93 -3.93 20.50
N GLY A 114 -44.38 -2.81 20.04
CA GLY A 114 -44.10 -2.56 18.62
C GLY A 114 -43.05 -3.51 18.04
N MET A 115 -41.98 -3.81 18.78
CA MET A 115 -40.92 -4.73 18.39
C MET A 115 -41.44 -6.17 18.34
N SER A 116 -42.21 -6.61 19.34
CA SER A 116 -42.90 -7.91 19.33
C SER A 116 -43.80 -8.09 18.10
N HIS A 117 -44.55 -7.05 17.74
CA HIS A 117 -45.39 -7.07 16.53
C HIS A 117 -44.55 -7.15 15.23
N LYS A 118 -43.44 -6.42 15.14
CA LYS A 118 -42.52 -6.49 13.99
C LYS A 118 -41.85 -7.86 13.86
N ILE A 119 -41.40 -8.46 14.98
CA ILE A 119 -40.85 -9.83 15.03
C ILE A 119 -41.89 -10.83 14.52
N LYS A 120 -43.13 -10.78 15.03
CA LYS A 120 -44.23 -11.63 14.55
C LYS A 120 -44.45 -11.47 13.04
N LYS A 121 -44.43 -10.24 12.54
CA LYS A 121 -44.62 -9.95 11.11
C LYS A 121 -43.52 -10.55 10.23
N VAL A 122 -42.25 -10.39 10.61
CA VAL A 122 -41.12 -10.98 9.87
C VAL A 122 -41.16 -12.51 9.95
N SER A 123 -41.44 -13.06 11.13
CA SER A 123 -41.62 -14.51 11.34
C SER A 123 -42.68 -15.10 10.41
N LEU A 124 -43.86 -14.47 10.33
CA LEU A 124 -44.96 -14.91 9.46
C LEU A 124 -44.61 -14.83 7.97
N LYS A 125 -43.95 -13.75 7.53
CA LYS A 125 -43.47 -13.62 6.15
C LYS A 125 -42.46 -14.71 5.81
N MET A 126 -41.54 -14.98 6.72
CA MET A 126 -40.49 -15.98 6.55
C MET A 126 -41.06 -17.40 6.47
N ASP A 127 -42.02 -17.71 7.34
CA ASP A 127 -42.75 -18.99 7.33
C ASP A 127 -43.54 -19.19 6.03
N ASP A 128 -44.18 -18.14 5.52
CA ASP A 128 -44.90 -18.18 4.25
C ASP A 128 -43.96 -18.45 3.04
N VAL A 129 -42.86 -17.71 2.93
CA VAL A 129 -41.85 -17.92 1.87
C VAL A 129 -41.23 -19.32 1.97
N TYR A 130 -40.96 -19.79 3.19
CA TYR A 130 -40.46 -21.14 3.44
C TYR A 130 -41.45 -22.23 2.99
N LYS A 131 -42.75 -22.09 3.34
CA LYS A 131 -43.79 -23.05 2.95
C LYS A 131 -43.98 -23.12 1.44
N ARG A 132 -43.85 -21.98 0.74
CA ARG A 132 -43.98 -21.91 -0.72
C ARG A 132 -42.82 -22.56 -1.50
N ARG A 133 -41.70 -22.94 -0.85
CA ARG A 133 -40.56 -23.64 -1.50
C ARG A 133 -40.96 -24.93 -2.24
N ILE A 134 -41.96 -25.66 -1.72
CA ILE A 134 -42.42 -26.94 -2.28
C ILE A 134 -43.03 -26.72 -3.65
N ASN A 135 -43.70 -25.58 -3.86
CA ASN A 135 -44.27 -25.19 -5.15
C ASN A 135 -43.19 -24.89 -6.20
N PHE A 136 -41.93 -24.77 -5.77
CA PHE A 136 -40.77 -24.54 -6.63
C PHE A 136 -39.90 -25.80 -6.82
N GLY A 137 -40.34 -26.97 -6.32
CA GLY A 137 -39.66 -28.26 -6.55
C GLY A 137 -38.42 -28.53 -5.70
N LEU A 138 -38.20 -27.76 -4.63
CA LEU A 138 -37.05 -27.88 -3.73
C LEU A 138 -37.36 -28.86 -2.58
N ASN A 139 -36.96 -30.13 -2.72
CA ASN A 139 -36.99 -31.11 -1.64
C ASN A 139 -35.61 -31.25 -0.99
N VAL A 140 -35.56 -31.17 0.34
CA VAL A 140 -34.35 -31.40 1.13
C VAL A 140 -34.07 -32.90 1.13
N ASN A 141 -33.16 -33.35 0.29
CA ASN A 141 -32.61 -34.71 0.35
C ASN A 141 -31.15 -34.64 0.81
N GLU A 142 -30.75 -35.61 1.64
CA GLU A 142 -29.42 -35.70 2.25
C GLU A 142 -28.27 -35.61 1.22
N CYS A 143 -27.23 -34.87 1.61
CA CYS A 143 -26.08 -34.46 0.82
C CYS A 143 -25.44 -35.56 -0.05
N PRO A 144 -25.13 -35.28 -1.33
CA PRO A 144 -23.95 -35.85 -1.96
C PRO A 144 -22.70 -35.15 -1.41
N SER A 145 -21.74 -35.92 -0.93
CA SER A 145 -20.43 -35.41 -0.55
C SER A 145 -19.77 -34.70 -1.73
N VAL A 146 -19.40 -33.43 -1.53
CA VAL A 146 -18.66 -32.63 -2.50
C VAL A 146 -17.32 -33.32 -2.76
N ARG A 147 -17.18 -33.94 -3.94
CA ARG A 147 -15.87 -34.32 -4.46
C ARG A 147 -15.15 -33.04 -4.85
N ASN A 148 -14.22 -32.59 -4.00
CA ASN A 148 -13.22 -31.61 -4.40
C ASN A 148 -12.32 -32.26 -5.46
N ASN A 149 -12.64 -32.02 -6.74
CA ASN A 149 -11.71 -32.29 -7.82
C ASN A 149 -10.58 -31.25 -7.74
N HIS A 150 -9.58 -31.52 -6.91
CA HIS A 150 -8.34 -30.74 -6.90
C HIS A 150 -7.53 -31.08 -8.16
N GLU A 151 -7.11 -30.06 -8.91
CA GLU A 151 -6.18 -30.22 -10.02
C GLU A 151 -4.79 -30.54 -9.46
N ILE A 152 -4.37 -31.80 -9.57
CA ILE A 152 -3.03 -32.24 -9.19
C ILE A 152 -2.04 -31.79 -10.27
N THR A 153 -1.02 -31.02 -9.90
CA THR A 153 0.05 -30.59 -10.82
C THR A 153 1.10 -31.68 -11.00
N THR A 154 1.70 -31.80 -12.20
CA THR A 154 2.73 -32.80 -12.52
C THR A 154 4.05 -32.14 -12.95
N SER A 155 5.12 -32.92 -13.05
CA SER A 155 6.43 -32.46 -13.51
C SER A 155 6.56 -32.29 -15.03
N LEU A 156 5.53 -32.70 -15.79
CA LEU A 156 5.56 -32.66 -17.25
C LEU A 156 5.39 -31.23 -17.76
N LEU A 157 6.18 -30.88 -18.77
CA LEU A 157 6.01 -29.60 -19.46
C LEU A 157 4.64 -29.55 -20.15
N PRO A 158 3.98 -28.38 -20.16
CA PRO A 158 2.73 -28.22 -20.86
C PRO A 158 2.92 -28.34 -22.38
N THR A 159 1.84 -28.67 -23.07
CA THR A 159 1.83 -28.81 -24.54
C THR A 159 1.87 -27.46 -25.29
N HIS A 160 1.67 -26.35 -24.58
CA HIS A 160 1.73 -25.00 -25.15
C HIS A 160 3.15 -24.42 -25.11
N ILE A 161 3.44 -23.47 -26.01
CA ILE A 161 4.72 -22.75 -26.03
C ILE A 161 4.85 -21.88 -24.79
N ILE A 162 6.07 -21.87 -24.23
CA ILE A 162 6.43 -21.00 -23.10
C ILE A 162 7.25 -19.83 -23.65
N VAL A 163 6.82 -18.59 -23.38
CA VAL A 163 7.39 -17.36 -23.94
C VAL A 163 7.99 -16.49 -22.82
N GLY A 164 9.07 -15.76 -23.12
CA GLY A 164 9.60 -14.70 -22.25
C GLY A 164 10.38 -15.14 -21.00
N ARG A 165 10.57 -16.45 -20.76
CA ARG A 165 11.17 -16.97 -19.51
C ARG A 165 12.63 -17.41 -19.61
N GLU A 166 13.26 -17.33 -20.78
CA GLU A 166 14.60 -17.89 -21.01
C GLU A 166 15.74 -17.13 -20.29
N THR A 167 15.63 -15.82 -20.14
CA THR A 167 16.59 -15.00 -19.38
C THR A 167 16.57 -15.35 -17.90
N GLU A 168 15.37 -15.36 -17.30
CA GLU A 168 15.12 -15.72 -15.91
C GLU A 168 15.57 -17.17 -15.62
N LYS A 169 15.24 -18.11 -16.52
CA LYS A 169 15.66 -19.52 -16.45
C LYS A 169 17.19 -19.64 -16.40
N ARG A 170 17.90 -18.91 -17.26
CA ARG A 170 19.37 -18.94 -17.34
C ARG A 170 20.02 -18.41 -16.08
N GLU A 171 19.50 -17.32 -15.52
CA GLU A 171 20.00 -16.75 -14.27
C GLU A 171 19.87 -17.73 -13.11
N ILE A 172 18.69 -18.35 -12.94
CA ILE A 172 18.46 -19.32 -11.87
C ILE A 172 19.32 -20.56 -12.06
N LEU A 173 19.44 -21.10 -13.27
CA LEU A 173 20.28 -22.27 -13.53
C LEU A 173 21.77 -22.02 -13.27
N ASN A 174 22.27 -20.80 -13.52
CA ASN A 174 23.64 -20.42 -13.17
C ASN A 174 23.87 -20.36 -11.65
N ASN A 175 22.81 -20.12 -10.86
CA ASN A 175 22.86 -20.14 -9.40
C ASN A 175 22.64 -21.56 -8.82
N LEU A 176 21.82 -22.39 -9.49
CA LEU A 176 21.53 -23.77 -9.09
C LEU A 176 22.70 -24.72 -9.35
N ILE A 177 23.44 -24.50 -10.44
CA ILE A 177 24.50 -25.38 -10.92
C ILE A 177 25.82 -24.59 -10.92
N PRO A 178 26.78 -24.91 -10.03
CA PRO A 178 28.03 -24.16 -9.94
C PRO A 178 28.86 -24.28 -11.23
N ASN A 179 29.15 -23.15 -11.89
CA ASN A 179 30.03 -23.10 -13.05
C ASN A 179 31.49 -23.18 -12.63
N GLY A 180 32.01 -24.39 -12.36
CA GLY A 180 33.43 -24.80 -12.38
C GLY A 180 34.48 -24.05 -11.53
N ASN A 181 34.22 -22.82 -11.06
CA ASN A 181 35.19 -21.86 -10.52
C ASN A 181 34.70 -21.08 -9.29
N MET A 182 33.50 -21.37 -8.75
CA MET A 182 33.11 -20.86 -7.44
C MET A 182 33.46 -21.90 -6.37
N GLN A 183 34.25 -21.50 -5.38
CA GLN A 183 34.44 -22.27 -4.15
C GLN A 183 33.05 -22.56 -3.57
N VAL A 184 32.71 -23.84 -3.50
CA VAL A 184 31.47 -24.33 -2.91
C VAL A 184 31.45 -23.85 -1.46
N GLY A 185 30.57 -22.88 -1.16
CA GLY A 185 30.25 -22.58 0.23
C GLY A 185 29.76 -23.86 0.91
N GLU A 186 30.18 -24.09 2.16
CA GLU A 186 29.99 -25.33 2.93
C GLU A 186 28.51 -25.74 3.19
N SER A 187 27.52 -25.10 2.55
CA SER A 187 26.10 -25.39 2.74
C SER A 187 25.69 -26.69 2.06
N LYS A 188 25.27 -27.69 2.87
CA LYS A 188 24.81 -29.02 2.41
C LYS A 188 23.51 -29.00 1.59
N LEU A 189 22.65 -28.00 1.78
CA LEU A 189 21.32 -27.88 1.16
C LEU A 189 21.00 -26.41 0.84
N SER A 190 20.53 -26.12 -0.37
CA SER A 190 20.08 -24.77 -0.78
C SER A 190 18.58 -24.76 -1.07
N ILE A 191 17.89 -23.68 -0.72
CA ILE A 191 16.45 -23.52 -0.96
C ILE A 191 16.19 -22.38 -1.96
N PHE A 192 15.42 -22.65 -3.01
CA PHE A 192 15.05 -21.68 -4.04
C PHE A 192 13.55 -21.43 -3.99
N ALA A 193 13.13 -20.24 -3.58
CA ALA A 193 11.72 -19.87 -3.49
C ALA A 193 11.30 -19.05 -4.73
N ILE A 194 10.45 -19.60 -5.59
CA ILE A 194 9.80 -18.91 -6.69
C ILE A 194 8.47 -18.37 -6.17
N TYR A 195 8.35 -17.05 -6.04
CA TYR A 195 7.15 -16.41 -5.51
C TYR A 195 6.53 -15.43 -6.51
N GLY A 196 5.21 -15.32 -6.48
CA GLY A 196 4.47 -14.46 -7.42
C GLY A 196 2.97 -14.72 -7.41
N MET A 197 2.22 -13.86 -8.09
CA MET A 197 0.76 -13.87 -8.15
C MET A 197 0.19 -15.21 -8.64
N GLY A 198 -1.08 -15.51 -8.35
CA GLY A 198 -1.75 -16.70 -8.89
C GLY A 198 -1.68 -16.74 -10.42
N ARG A 199 -1.58 -17.94 -11.02
CA ARG A 199 -1.64 -18.16 -12.48
C ARG A 199 -0.58 -17.45 -13.35
N ILE A 200 0.42 -16.82 -12.74
CA ILE A 200 1.54 -16.17 -13.42
C ILE A 200 2.55 -17.14 -14.08
N GLY A 201 2.34 -18.46 -13.93
CA GLY A 201 3.19 -19.50 -14.51
C GLY A 201 4.30 -20.02 -13.59
N LYS A 202 4.19 -19.90 -12.25
CA LYS A 202 5.21 -20.42 -11.31
C LYS A 202 5.47 -21.92 -11.48
N THR A 203 4.42 -22.72 -11.51
CA THR A 203 4.48 -24.17 -11.74
C THR A 203 5.16 -24.46 -13.07
N THR A 204 4.75 -23.78 -14.15
CA THR A 204 5.35 -23.90 -15.50
C THR A 204 6.83 -23.53 -15.51
N PHE A 205 7.22 -22.49 -14.78
CA PHE A 205 8.61 -22.07 -14.68
C PHE A 205 9.45 -23.06 -13.86
N ALA A 206 8.90 -23.64 -12.79
CA ALA A 206 9.54 -24.74 -12.08
C ALA A 206 9.69 -25.99 -12.97
N GLN A 207 8.70 -26.31 -13.81
CA GLN A 207 8.79 -27.40 -14.80
C GLN A 207 9.89 -27.16 -15.84
N LEU A 208 10.10 -25.90 -16.29
CA LEU A 208 11.19 -25.54 -17.20
C LEU A 208 12.57 -25.81 -16.59
N ILE A 209 12.75 -25.45 -15.32
CA ILE A 209 14.00 -25.69 -14.59
C ILE A 209 14.19 -27.19 -14.36
N TYR A 210 13.13 -27.87 -13.92
CA TYR A 210 13.14 -29.30 -13.60
C TYR A 210 13.53 -30.17 -14.80
N ASN A 211 13.09 -29.80 -16.01
CA ASN A 211 13.32 -30.55 -17.24
C ASN A 211 14.47 -30.02 -18.12
N ASP A 212 15.26 -29.03 -17.65
CA ASP A 212 16.44 -28.53 -18.38
C ASP A 212 17.54 -29.61 -18.47
N GLU A 213 18.25 -29.68 -19.60
CA GLU A 213 19.32 -30.65 -19.81
C GLU A 213 20.42 -30.56 -18.75
N ARG A 214 20.75 -29.34 -18.29
CA ARG A 214 21.78 -29.16 -17.25
C ARG A 214 21.32 -29.71 -15.90
N THR A 215 20.04 -29.53 -15.58
CA THR A 215 19.41 -30.09 -14.38
C THR A 215 19.43 -31.62 -14.42
N LEU A 216 19.08 -32.20 -15.58
CA LEU A 216 19.11 -33.64 -15.82
C LEU A 216 20.52 -34.25 -15.64
N MET A 217 21.56 -33.53 -16.03
CA MET A 217 22.95 -33.97 -15.90
C MET A 217 23.53 -33.79 -14.49
N TYR A 218 23.10 -32.76 -13.75
CA TYR A 218 23.69 -32.40 -12.46
C TYR A 218 23.12 -33.17 -11.27
N PHE A 219 21.80 -33.39 -11.26
CA PHE A 219 21.08 -34.04 -10.16
C PHE A 219 20.85 -35.53 -10.42
N GLU A 220 21.28 -36.37 -9.47
CA GLU A 220 21.12 -37.83 -9.53
C GLU A 220 19.69 -38.27 -9.25
N MET A 221 18.92 -37.43 -8.54
CA MET A 221 17.53 -37.67 -8.20
C MET A 221 16.73 -36.40 -8.37
N ARG A 222 15.54 -36.49 -8.98
CA ARG A 222 14.62 -35.37 -9.14
C ARG A 222 13.24 -35.80 -8.65
N LEU A 223 12.63 -34.98 -7.81
CA LEU A 223 11.38 -35.26 -7.12
C LEU A 223 10.41 -34.10 -7.33
N TRP A 224 9.13 -34.39 -7.53
CA TRP A 224 8.08 -33.39 -7.72
C TRP A 224 6.87 -33.69 -6.85
N VAL A 225 6.53 -32.78 -5.95
CA VAL A 225 5.41 -32.94 -5.02
C VAL A 225 4.52 -31.71 -5.07
N HIS A 226 3.24 -31.92 -5.40
CA HIS A 226 2.20 -30.92 -5.22
C HIS A 226 1.78 -30.87 -3.76
N VAL A 227 1.75 -29.66 -3.17
CA VAL A 227 1.34 -29.45 -1.78
C VAL A 227 -0.07 -28.87 -1.76
N SER A 228 -0.99 -29.59 -1.13
CA SER A 228 -2.38 -29.15 -1.02
C SER A 228 -2.51 -27.85 -0.22
N TYR A 229 -3.58 -27.10 -0.48
CA TYR A 229 -3.92 -25.88 0.24
C TYR A 229 -3.96 -26.08 1.77
N GLU A 230 -4.58 -27.18 2.21
CA GLU A 230 -4.46 -27.64 3.60
C GLU A 230 -3.16 -28.44 3.75
N PHE A 231 -2.20 -27.87 4.47
CA PHE A 231 -0.92 -28.52 4.70
C PHE A 231 -1.07 -29.67 5.71
N ASP A 232 -0.61 -30.84 5.31
CA ASP A 232 -0.57 -32.04 6.12
C ASP A 232 0.83 -32.66 5.99
N LEU A 233 1.61 -32.58 7.08
CA LEU A 233 3.00 -33.02 7.10
C LEU A 233 3.13 -34.51 6.72
N GLU A 234 2.18 -35.34 7.13
CA GLU A 234 2.22 -36.78 6.89
C GLU A 234 1.94 -37.06 5.42
N LYS A 235 0.91 -36.44 4.84
CA LYS A 235 0.59 -36.58 3.41
C LYS A 235 1.74 -36.11 2.52
N VAL A 236 2.31 -34.94 2.80
CA VAL A 236 3.44 -34.40 2.00
C VAL A 236 4.66 -35.32 2.10
N THR A 237 4.98 -35.81 3.29
CA THR A 237 6.10 -36.76 3.48
C THR A 237 5.88 -38.05 2.69
N HIS A 238 4.65 -38.57 2.66
CA HIS A 238 4.31 -39.75 1.86
C HIS A 238 4.40 -39.46 0.36
N SER A 239 3.94 -38.31 -0.12
CA SER A 239 4.06 -37.93 -1.54
C SER A 239 5.52 -37.78 -2.00
N ILE A 240 6.43 -37.36 -1.11
CA ILE A 240 7.87 -37.35 -1.39
C ILE A 240 8.38 -38.79 -1.60
N LEU A 241 7.99 -39.74 -0.76
CA LEU A 241 8.36 -41.15 -0.91
C LEU A 241 7.77 -41.79 -2.18
N GLU A 242 6.51 -41.50 -2.49
CA GLU A 242 5.87 -41.96 -3.73
C GLU A 242 6.61 -41.44 -4.97
N SER A 243 7.15 -40.22 -4.91
CA SER A 243 7.99 -39.64 -5.97
C SER A 243 9.37 -40.29 -6.11
N MET A 244 9.78 -41.15 -5.16
CA MET A 244 11.01 -41.94 -5.20
C MET A 244 10.77 -43.35 -5.77
N ASP A 245 9.61 -43.62 -6.38
CA ASP A 245 9.16 -44.92 -6.90
C ASP A 245 9.00 -46.02 -5.82
N GLU A 246 8.65 -45.63 -4.57
CA GLU A 246 8.38 -46.59 -3.49
C GLU A 246 6.92 -47.08 -3.50
N PRO A 247 6.66 -48.37 -3.19
CA PRO A 247 5.31 -48.90 -3.12
C PRO A 247 4.49 -48.20 -2.02
N LYS A 248 3.18 -48.00 -2.27
CA LYS A 248 2.27 -47.44 -1.27
C LYS A 248 2.25 -48.31 -0.02
N TYR A 249 2.86 -47.84 1.05
CA TYR A 249 2.79 -48.49 2.34
C TYR A 249 1.55 -48.03 3.10
N THR A 250 0.55 -48.90 3.23
CA THR A 250 -0.62 -48.62 4.07
C THR A 250 -0.26 -48.79 5.55
N GLY A 251 -0.35 -47.72 6.34
CA GLY A 251 -0.21 -47.76 7.80
C GLY A 251 1.19 -47.55 8.37
N ILE A 252 2.11 -46.95 7.60
CA ILE A 252 3.42 -46.52 8.12
C ILE A 252 3.26 -45.16 8.83
N ASN A 253 3.90 -45.00 9.98
CA ASN A 253 3.91 -43.74 10.72
C ASN A 253 4.96 -42.76 10.16
N LEU A 254 4.79 -41.46 10.44
CA LEU A 254 5.67 -40.39 9.95
C LEU A 254 7.18 -40.64 10.17
N ASP A 255 7.58 -41.19 11.32
CA ASP A 255 8.99 -41.43 11.66
C ASP A 255 9.67 -42.43 10.72
N VAL A 256 8.99 -43.54 10.41
CA VAL A 256 9.52 -44.54 9.46
C VAL A 256 9.63 -43.94 8.06
N SER A 257 8.63 -43.17 7.63
CA SER A 257 8.66 -42.48 6.33
C SER A 257 9.84 -41.51 6.21
N GLN A 258 10.10 -40.69 7.24
CA GLN A 258 11.23 -39.76 7.24
C GLN A 258 12.60 -40.46 7.26
N ARG A 259 12.75 -41.57 7.99
CA ARG A 259 14.00 -42.37 7.98
C ARG A 259 14.29 -43.00 6.62
N LEU A 260 13.25 -43.44 5.91
CA LEU A 260 13.38 -43.98 4.55
C LEU A 260 13.84 -42.90 3.56
N ILE A 261 13.23 -41.71 3.59
CA ILE A 261 13.67 -40.54 2.81
C ILE A 261 15.14 -40.26 3.10
N GLN A 262 15.50 -40.17 4.37
CA GLN A 262 16.87 -39.87 4.80
C GLN A 262 17.89 -40.85 4.23
N LYS A 263 17.61 -42.17 4.33
CA LYS A 263 18.49 -43.24 3.83
C LYS A 263 18.65 -43.21 2.31
N LYS A 264 17.62 -42.81 1.57
CA LYS A 264 17.62 -42.77 0.09
C LYS A 264 18.34 -41.55 -0.48
N LEU A 265 18.26 -40.42 0.23
CA LEU A 265 18.93 -39.16 -0.14
C LEU A 265 20.40 -39.14 0.28
N GLU A 266 20.80 -39.96 1.26
CA GLU A 266 22.16 -40.00 1.78
C GLU A 266 23.20 -40.19 0.65
N GLY A 267 24.08 -39.19 0.51
CA GLY A 267 25.17 -39.21 -0.48
C GLY A 267 24.77 -38.87 -1.91
N LYS A 268 23.50 -38.57 -2.21
CA LYS A 268 23.03 -38.20 -3.55
C LYS A 268 22.77 -36.69 -3.67
N ARG A 269 23.05 -36.12 -4.85
CA ARG A 269 22.57 -34.77 -5.21
C ARG A 269 21.15 -34.87 -5.72
N TYR A 270 20.21 -34.24 -5.04
CA TYR A 270 18.80 -34.27 -5.44
C TYR A 270 18.24 -32.87 -5.71
N LEU A 271 17.22 -32.82 -6.57
CA LEU A 271 16.34 -31.68 -6.76
C LEU A 271 14.93 -32.05 -6.32
N LEU A 272 14.37 -31.35 -5.33
CA LEU A 272 12.98 -31.53 -4.90
C LEU A 272 12.17 -30.28 -5.22
N VAL A 273 11.08 -30.42 -5.97
CA VAL A 273 10.10 -29.34 -6.19
C VAL A 273 8.91 -29.54 -5.27
N LEU A 274 8.63 -28.55 -4.42
CA LEU A 274 7.41 -28.43 -3.64
C LEU A 274 6.51 -27.37 -4.30
N ASP A 275 5.53 -27.82 -5.08
CA ASP A 275 4.66 -26.95 -5.86
C ASP A 275 3.43 -26.49 -5.05
N ASP A 276 3.11 -25.20 -5.11
CA ASP A 276 2.04 -24.48 -4.40
C ASP A 276 2.11 -24.57 -2.86
N PHE A 277 3.32 -24.47 -2.30
CA PHE A 277 3.56 -24.57 -0.85
C PHE A 277 2.95 -23.37 -0.08
N GLY A 278 2.01 -23.66 0.82
CA GLY A 278 1.21 -22.65 1.53
C GLY A 278 1.36 -22.58 3.06
N ASN A 279 2.18 -23.43 3.68
CA ASN A 279 2.29 -23.51 5.14
C ASN A 279 3.21 -22.40 5.72
N GLU A 280 2.73 -21.70 6.75
CA GLU A 280 3.44 -20.59 7.40
C GLU A 280 4.00 -20.96 8.79
N LYS A 281 3.80 -22.21 9.23
CA LYS A 281 4.26 -22.68 10.53
C LYS A 281 5.71 -23.18 10.46
N ARG A 282 6.62 -22.38 11.04
CA ARG A 282 8.06 -22.69 11.09
C ARG A 282 8.39 -24.08 11.65
N HIS A 283 7.73 -24.51 12.73
CA HIS A 283 8.02 -25.80 13.37
C HIS A 283 7.63 -27.01 12.50
N GLU A 284 6.60 -26.89 11.66
CA GLU A 284 6.20 -27.94 10.70
C GLU A 284 7.16 -27.99 9.51
N TRP A 285 7.62 -26.82 9.03
CA TRP A 285 8.67 -26.71 8.02
C TRP A 285 9.99 -27.34 8.47
N GLU A 286 10.45 -27.03 9.69
CA GLU A 286 11.68 -27.59 10.25
C GLU A 286 11.62 -29.13 10.35
N LYS A 287 10.45 -29.69 10.72
CA LYS A 287 10.22 -31.14 10.73
C LYS A 287 10.25 -31.77 9.34
N LEU A 288 9.73 -31.08 8.31
CA LEU A 288 9.76 -31.55 6.93
C LEU A 288 11.19 -31.55 6.36
N ILE A 289 11.98 -30.52 6.66
CA ILE A 289 13.34 -30.35 6.15
C ILE A 289 14.36 -31.29 6.81
N GLN A 290 14.14 -31.69 8.06
CA GLN A 290 15.08 -32.51 8.82
C GLN A 290 15.62 -33.76 8.07
N PRO A 291 14.79 -34.64 7.47
CA PRO A 291 15.29 -35.79 6.70
C PRO A 291 15.97 -35.40 5.38
N LEU A 292 15.65 -34.23 4.81
CA LEU A 292 16.16 -33.74 3.53
C LEU A 292 17.60 -33.21 3.62
N CYS A 293 18.06 -32.81 4.82
CA CYS A 293 19.41 -32.29 5.06
C CYS A 293 20.56 -33.32 4.92
N LYS A 294 20.27 -34.60 4.66
CA LYS A 294 21.29 -35.66 4.50
C LYS A 294 21.77 -35.88 3.05
N GLY A 295 21.27 -35.08 2.10
CA GLY A 295 21.78 -35.08 0.72
C GLY A 295 23.26 -34.72 0.61
N ALA A 296 23.84 -35.01 -0.56
CA ALA A 296 25.18 -34.53 -0.90
C ALA A 296 25.19 -32.99 -1.11
N PRO A 297 26.34 -32.32 -0.88
CA PRO A 297 26.49 -30.91 -1.22
C PRO A 297 26.08 -30.61 -2.67
N GLY A 298 25.34 -29.52 -2.85
CA GLY A 298 24.71 -29.16 -4.13
C GLY A 298 23.27 -29.67 -4.28
N SER A 299 22.68 -30.29 -3.26
CA SER A 299 21.24 -30.62 -3.25
C SER A 299 20.38 -29.36 -3.13
N VAL A 300 19.24 -29.34 -3.83
CA VAL A 300 18.36 -28.17 -3.92
C VAL A 300 16.89 -28.52 -3.68
N ILE A 301 16.19 -27.64 -2.97
CA ILE A 301 14.71 -27.63 -2.89
C ILE A 301 14.20 -26.38 -3.60
N ILE A 302 13.33 -26.55 -4.61
CA ILE A 302 12.56 -25.47 -5.22
C ILE A 302 11.18 -25.43 -4.58
N ILE A 303 10.76 -24.25 -4.14
CA ILE A 303 9.43 -24.00 -3.58
C ILE A 303 8.72 -23.02 -4.49
N THR A 304 7.54 -23.37 -5.00
CA THR A 304 6.65 -22.37 -5.61
C THR A 304 5.62 -21.94 -4.59
N THR A 305 5.43 -20.64 -4.41
CA THR A 305 4.45 -20.12 -3.45
C THR A 305 3.84 -18.79 -3.90
N ARG A 306 2.67 -18.47 -3.37
CA ARG A 306 2.02 -17.17 -3.54
C ARG A 306 2.27 -16.26 -2.33
N LYS A 307 2.77 -16.81 -1.23
CA LYS A 307 2.81 -16.16 0.07
C LYS A 307 4.20 -15.63 0.39
N LYS A 308 4.32 -14.32 0.59
CA LYS A 308 5.59 -13.70 1.02
C LYS A 308 6.04 -14.18 2.41
N LEU A 309 5.09 -14.49 3.31
CA LEU A 309 5.42 -15.03 4.64
C LEU A 309 6.12 -16.39 4.58
N VAL A 310 5.76 -17.23 3.59
CA VAL A 310 6.46 -18.51 3.34
C VAL A 310 7.90 -18.23 2.91
N VAL A 311 8.09 -17.25 2.01
CA VAL A 311 9.43 -16.81 1.57
C VAL A 311 10.26 -16.35 2.78
N ASP A 312 9.73 -15.44 3.59
CA ASP A 312 10.41 -14.91 4.78
C ASP A 312 10.76 -16.03 5.78
N MET A 313 9.91 -17.05 5.90
CA MET A 313 10.13 -18.21 6.77
C MET A 313 11.26 -19.12 6.25
N VAL A 314 11.32 -19.39 4.94
CA VAL A 314 12.39 -20.22 4.35
C VAL A 314 13.71 -19.46 4.20
N SER A 315 13.68 -18.12 4.25
CA SER A 315 14.86 -17.24 4.20
C SER A 315 15.84 -17.41 5.36
N VAL A 316 15.48 -18.16 6.40
CA VAL A 316 16.36 -18.51 7.52
C VAL A 316 17.45 -19.53 7.13
N PHE A 317 17.26 -20.24 6.02
CA PHE A 317 18.26 -21.12 5.41
C PHE A 317 19.00 -20.40 4.27
N PRO A 318 20.19 -20.86 3.83
CA PRO A 318 20.83 -20.36 2.62
C PRO A 318 19.84 -20.51 1.45
N SER A 319 19.25 -19.39 1.04
CA SER A 319 18.10 -19.41 0.15
C SER A 319 18.16 -18.27 -0.85
N TYR A 320 17.68 -18.58 -2.05
CA TYR A 320 17.55 -17.63 -3.14
C TYR A 320 16.06 -17.44 -3.41
N VAL A 321 15.64 -16.17 -3.47
CA VAL A 321 14.24 -15.81 -3.65
C VAL A 321 14.08 -15.16 -5.01
N HIS A 322 13.22 -15.74 -5.85
CA HIS A 322 12.95 -15.24 -7.18
C HIS A 322 11.49 -14.76 -7.32
N PRO A 323 11.24 -13.44 -7.38
CA PRO A 323 9.92 -12.90 -7.74
C PRO A 323 9.64 -13.11 -9.23
N LEU A 324 8.67 -13.96 -9.56
CA LEU A 324 8.22 -14.13 -10.94
C LEU A 324 7.34 -12.94 -11.35
N LYS A 325 7.69 -12.26 -12.44
CA LYS A 325 6.99 -11.08 -12.95
C LYS A 325 5.94 -11.44 -14.02
N ASN A 326 4.99 -10.53 -14.26
CA ASN A 326 4.03 -10.65 -15.37
C ASN A 326 4.76 -10.63 -16.72
N LEU A 327 4.14 -11.18 -17.77
CA LEU A 327 4.70 -11.10 -19.12
C LEU A 327 4.77 -9.65 -19.57
N SER A 328 5.79 -9.34 -20.38
CA SER A 328 5.80 -8.08 -21.13
C SER A 328 4.65 -8.06 -22.14
N GLU A 329 4.22 -6.87 -22.57
CA GLU A 329 3.19 -6.73 -23.60
C GLU A 329 3.55 -7.51 -24.87
N TYR A 330 4.83 -7.46 -25.26
CA TYR A 330 5.35 -8.23 -26.37
C TYR A 330 5.23 -9.74 -26.17
N ASP A 331 5.69 -10.27 -25.03
CA ASP A 331 5.64 -11.71 -24.74
C ASP A 331 4.21 -12.22 -24.60
N PHE A 332 3.32 -11.41 -24.02
CA PHE A 332 1.89 -11.68 -23.92
C PHE A 332 1.30 -11.87 -25.31
N TYR A 333 1.45 -10.90 -26.21
CA TYR A 333 0.90 -10.99 -27.57
C TYR A 333 1.57 -12.07 -28.42
N SER A 334 2.85 -12.32 -28.22
CA SER A 334 3.53 -13.46 -28.86
C SER A 334 2.88 -14.78 -28.46
N LEU A 335 2.50 -14.94 -27.19
CA LEU A 335 1.80 -16.14 -26.71
C LEU A 335 0.38 -16.23 -27.28
N VAL A 336 -0.36 -15.11 -27.34
CA VAL A 336 -1.69 -15.09 -27.96
C VAL A 336 -1.63 -15.46 -29.44
N ASN A 337 -0.75 -14.83 -30.21
CA ASN A 337 -0.59 -15.05 -31.65
C ASN A 337 -0.22 -16.49 -31.96
N HIS A 338 0.60 -17.11 -31.11
CA HIS A 338 0.96 -18.52 -31.25
C HIS A 338 -0.27 -19.43 -31.15
N HIS A 339 -1.14 -19.18 -30.17
CA HIS A 339 -2.38 -19.94 -29.97
C HIS A 339 -3.46 -19.61 -30.99
N ALA A 340 -3.60 -18.35 -31.41
CA ALA A 340 -4.59 -17.89 -32.36
C ALA A 340 -4.30 -18.34 -33.81
N THR A 341 -3.04 -18.64 -34.14
CA THR A 341 -2.55 -18.91 -35.51
C THR A 341 -2.74 -17.74 -36.51
N SER A 342 -2.87 -16.50 -35.99
CA SER A 342 -3.02 -15.26 -36.76
C SER A 342 -2.42 -14.07 -36.02
N ASP A 343 -2.00 -13.02 -36.74
CA ASP A 343 -1.42 -11.81 -36.14
C ASP A 343 -2.51 -10.84 -35.64
N LEU A 344 -2.61 -10.66 -34.32
CA LEU A 344 -3.54 -9.74 -33.66
C LEU A 344 -3.38 -8.29 -34.10
N TYR A 345 -2.15 -7.83 -34.38
CA TYR A 345 -1.90 -6.45 -34.82
C TYR A 345 -2.50 -6.18 -36.21
N SER A 346 -2.82 -7.21 -36.98
CA SER A 346 -3.49 -7.10 -38.28
C SER A 346 -5.03 -7.02 -38.19
N LEU A 347 -5.60 -7.27 -37.01
CA LEU A 347 -7.04 -7.38 -36.77
C LEU A 347 -7.65 -6.14 -36.10
N VAL A 348 -6.85 -5.37 -35.34
CA VAL A 348 -7.31 -4.26 -34.50
C VAL A 348 -6.21 -3.20 -34.33
N ASN A 349 -6.61 -1.97 -34.00
CA ASN A 349 -5.71 -0.85 -33.75
C ASN A 349 -5.01 -0.97 -32.37
N HIS A 350 -3.88 -0.28 -32.21
CA HIS A 350 -3.02 -0.32 -31.01
C HIS A 350 -3.75 0.00 -29.69
N ASN A 351 -4.79 0.83 -29.71
CA ASN A 351 -5.54 1.16 -28.50
C ASN A 351 -6.28 -0.05 -27.91
N ALA A 352 -6.89 -0.89 -28.77
CA ALA A 352 -7.61 -2.08 -28.33
C ALA A 352 -6.66 -3.17 -27.81
N THR A 353 -5.45 -3.26 -28.38
CA THR A 353 -4.41 -4.17 -27.86
C THR A 353 -3.84 -3.64 -26.54
N SER A 354 -3.66 -2.34 -26.35
CA SER A 354 -3.23 -1.81 -25.05
C SER A 354 -4.26 -2.16 -23.95
N GLU A 355 -5.55 -1.96 -24.23
CA GLU A 355 -6.65 -2.23 -23.31
C GLU A 355 -6.75 -3.72 -22.91
N ILE A 356 -6.59 -4.65 -23.85
CA ILE A 356 -6.58 -6.09 -23.54
C ILE A 356 -5.41 -6.46 -22.64
N PHE A 357 -4.22 -5.91 -22.91
CA PHE A 357 -3.04 -6.21 -22.10
C PHE A 357 -3.19 -5.64 -20.68
N GLU A 358 -3.71 -4.42 -20.55
CA GLU A 358 -4.04 -3.80 -19.26
C GLU A 358 -5.05 -4.64 -18.49
N ASN A 359 -6.14 -5.07 -19.14
CA ASN A 359 -7.16 -5.93 -18.55
C ASN A 359 -6.61 -7.30 -18.10
N CYS A 360 -5.77 -7.92 -18.92
CA CYS A 360 -5.18 -9.23 -18.63
C CYS A 360 -3.95 -9.16 -17.72
N CYS A 361 -3.43 -7.95 -17.48
CA CYS A 361 -2.25 -7.67 -16.68
C CYS A 361 -1.01 -8.52 -17.04
N GLY A 362 -0.88 -8.95 -18.30
CA GLY A 362 0.23 -9.82 -18.73
C GLY A 362 0.24 -11.22 -18.10
N ILE A 363 -0.91 -11.74 -17.66
CA ILE A 363 -1.03 -13.11 -17.12
C ILE A 363 -1.01 -14.13 -18.29
N PRO A 364 -0.07 -15.11 -18.31
CA PRO A 364 0.07 -16.06 -19.42
C PRO A 364 -1.20 -16.86 -19.76
N GLU A 365 -1.96 -17.26 -18.74
CA GLU A 365 -3.17 -18.06 -18.93
C GLU A 365 -4.27 -17.29 -19.68
N MET A 366 -4.34 -15.96 -19.52
CA MET A 366 -5.27 -15.13 -20.32
C MET A 366 -4.88 -15.12 -21.78
N ALA A 367 -3.57 -15.04 -22.05
CA ALA A 367 -3.09 -15.01 -23.41
C ALA A 367 -3.42 -16.32 -24.15
N ILE A 368 -3.25 -17.46 -23.46
CA ILE A 368 -3.61 -18.77 -23.99
C ILE A 368 -5.12 -18.86 -24.26
N ASN A 369 -5.95 -18.46 -23.29
CA ASN A 369 -7.40 -18.50 -23.44
C ASN A 369 -7.90 -17.61 -24.59
N LEU A 370 -7.36 -16.40 -24.73
CA LEU A 370 -7.68 -15.49 -25.83
C LEU A 370 -7.28 -16.10 -27.16
N GLY A 371 -6.07 -16.65 -27.25
CA GLY A 371 -5.58 -17.28 -28.47
C GLY A 371 -6.42 -18.49 -28.89
N ASP A 372 -6.77 -19.36 -27.94
CA ASP A 372 -7.60 -20.54 -28.19
C ASP A 372 -9.02 -20.19 -28.63
N GLN A 373 -9.63 -19.13 -28.06
CA GLN A 373 -10.93 -18.66 -28.53
C GLN A 373 -10.86 -18.10 -29.96
N LEU A 374 -9.83 -17.30 -30.26
CA LEU A 374 -9.62 -16.76 -31.61
C LEU A 374 -9.35 -17.85 -32.64
N ARG A 375 -8.65 -18.92 -32.25
CA ARG A 375 -8.40 -20.08 -33.10
C ARG A 375 -9.68 -20.83 -33.48
N ARG A 376 -10.64 -20.94 -32.55
CA ARG A 376 -11.91 -21.66 -32.75
C ARG A 376 -12.87 -20.91 -33.65
N GLU A 377 -12.83 -19.57 -33.65
CA GLU A 377 -13.69 -18.74 -34.49
C GLU A 377 -13.05 -18.56 -35.87
N LEU A 378 -13.77 -18.82 -36.95
CA LEU A 378 -13.23 -18.72 -38.33
C LEU A 378 -13.58 -17.39 -39.01
N ASP A 379 -14.60 -16.68 -38.51
CA ASP A 379 -15.07 -15.43 -39.07
C ASP A 379 -14.23 -14.24 -38.56
N ARG A 380 -13.75 -13.40 -39.50
CA ARG A 380 -12.86 -12.27 -39.20
C ARG A 380 -13.56 -11.17 -38.40
N GLU A 381 -14.83 -10.89 -38.66
CA GLU A 381 -15.58 -9.85 -37.94
C GLU A 381 -15.98 -10.34 -36.54
N LYS A 382 -16.33 -11.62 -36.39
CA LYS A 382 -16.54 -12.19 -35.04
C LYS A 382 -15.26 -12.26 -34.21
N ARG A 383 -14.09 -12.48 -34.84
CA ARG A 383 -12.79 -12.37 -34.14
C ARG A 383 -12.54 -10.96 -33.61
N LYS A 384 -12.85 -9.92 -34.39
CA LYS A 384 -12.77 -8.52 -33.92
C LYS A 384 -13.72 -8.27 -32.75
N GLU A 385 -14.92 -8.83 -32.80
CA GLU A 385 -15.89 -8.73 -31.71
C GLU A 385 -15.41 -9.45 -30.44
N ILE A 386 -14.79 -10.63 -30.55
CA ILE A 386 -14.17 -11.35 -29.41
C ILE A 386 -13.11 -10.48 -28.75
N ILE A 387 -12.26 -9.83 -29.55
CA ILE A 387 -11.17 -8.97 -29.08
C ILE A 387 -11.72 -7.74 -28.38
N GLN A 388 -12.69 -7.05 -29.00
CA GLN A 388 -13.29 -5.83 -28.44
C GLN A 388 -14.07 -6.10 -27.16
N ASN A 389 -14.69 -7.27 -27.02
CA ASN A 389 -15.49 -7.66 -25.86
C ASN A 389 -14.79 -8.70 -24.97
N TRP A 390 -13.45 -8.78 -25.00
CA TRP A 390 -12.70 -9.83 -24.30
C TRP A 390 -12.94 -9.81 -22.78
N SER A 391 -13.06 -8.63 -22.19
CA SER A 391 -13.34 -8.45 -20.77
C SER A 391 -14.64 -9.15 -20.35
N GLU A 392 -15.68 -9.08 -21.19
CA GLU A 392 -17.01 -9.66 -20.95
C GLU A 392 -17.09 -11.18 -21.19
N ARG A 393 -16.10 -11.77 -21.88
CA ARG A 393 -16.12 -13.18 -22.33
C ARG A 393 -15.23 -14.12 -21.50
N CYS A 394 -14.59 -13.63 -20.45
CA CYS A 394 -13.60 -14.38 -19.68
C CYS A 394 -14.23 -15.27 -18.60
N SER A 395 -14.45 -16.56 -18.92
CA SER A 395 -15.09 -17.53 -18.01
C SER A 395 -14.24 -17.99 -16.81
N PHE A 396 -12.93 -17.74 -16.82
CA PHE A 396 -12.05 -18.28 -15.76
C PHE A 396 -12.25 -17.60 -14.39
N LEU A 397 -12.56 -16.29 -14.35
CA LEU A 397 -12.88 -15.60 -13.09
C LEU A 397 -14.23 -16.03 -12.58
N GLU A 398 -15.17 -16.35 -13.48
CA GLU A 398 -16.46 -16.93 -13.12
C GLU A 398 -16.28 -18.30 -12.43
N GLU A 399 -15.35 -19.12 -12.94
CA GLU A 399 -14.99 -20.39 -12.31
C GLU A 399 -14.21 -20.20 -11.01
N SER A 400 -13.30 -19.22 -10.95
CA SER A 400 -12.62 -18.86 -9.71
C SER A 400 -13.59 -18.31 -8.66
N TYR A 401 -14.63 -17.60 -9.09
CA TYR A 401 -15.70 -17.06 -8.25
C TYR A 401 -16.63 -18.16 -7.73
N SER A 402 -17.03 -19.12 -8.57
CA SER A 402 -17.90 -20.23 -8.16
C SER A 402 -17.26 -21.08 -7.05
N ARG A 403 -15.92 -21.20 -7.08
CA ARG A 403 -15.10 -21.89 -6.07
C ARG A 403 -14.85 -21.08 -4.78
N LEU A 404 -15.28 -19.81 -4.69
CA LEU A 404 -15.14 -19.03 -3.46
C LEU A 404 -16.11 -19.51 -2.36
N PRO A 405 -15.73 -19.45 -1.09
CA PRO A 405 -16.69 -19.51 0.02
C PRO A 405 -17.76 -18.42 -0.11
N SER A 406 -18.97 -18.68 0.37
CA SER A 406 -20.13 -17.77 0.27
C SER A 406 -19.89 -16.36 0.82
N ILE A 407 -19.15 -16.26 1.93
CA ILE A 407 -18.73 -14.97 2.50
C ILE A 407 -17.86 -14.18 1.51
N LEU A 408 -16.86 -14.82 0.89
CA LEU A 408 -15.98 -14.14 -0.08
C LEU A 408 -16.72 -13.79 -1.38
N LYS A 409 -17.68 -14.60 -1.81
CA LYS A 409 -18.59 -14.26 -2.92
C LYS A 409 -19.34 -12.96 -2.62
N SER A 410 -19.89 -12.84 -1.41
CA SER A 410 -20.61 -11.63 -0.95
C SER A 410 -19.69 -10.41 -0.87
N CYS A 411 -18.49 -10.57 -0.30
CA CYS A 411 -17.49 -9.50 -0.23
C CYS A 411 -17.09 -9.00 -1.61
N LEU A 412 -16.83 -9.89 -2.57
CA LEU A 412 -16.49 -9.52 -3.95
C LEU A 412 -17.66 -8.87 -4.68
N ALA A 413 -18.88 -9.42 -4.56
CA ALA A 413 -20.07 -8.83 -5.18
C ALA A 413 -20.30 -7.40 -4.69
N TYR A 414 -20.11 -7.14 -3.39
CA TYR A 414 -20.20 -5.80 -2.80
C TYR A 414 -19.16 -4.82 -3.37
N CYS A 415 -17.96 -5.31 -3.73
CA CYS A 415 -16.93 -4.47 -4.34
C CYS A 415 -17.31 -3.89 -5.71
N SER A 416 -18.42 -4.31 -6.33
CA SER A 416 -18.96 -3.68 -7.54
C SER A 416 -19.39 -2.22 -7.35
N ILE A 417 -19.55 -1.74 -6.11
CA ILE A 417 -19.77 -0.32 -5.82
C ILE A 417 -18.50 0.53 -5.98
N ILE A 418 -17.32 -0.07 -6.08
CA ILE A 418 -16.07 0.68 -6.25
C ILE A 418 -15.99 1.12 -7.72
N PRO A 419 -15.68 2.36 -8.07
CA PRO A 419 -15.43 2.77 -9.45
C PRO A 419 -14.27 1.99 -10.09
N GLU A 420 -14.39 1.69 -11.39
CA GLU A 420 -13.31 1.06 -12.17
C GLU A 420 -12.04 1.90 -12.11
N GLY A 421 -10.89 1.23 -11.99
CA GLY A 421 -9.57 1.87 -11.86
C GLY A 421 -9.32 2.63 -10.55
N LEU A 422 -10.27 2.69 -9.61
CA LEU A 422 -10.05 3.37 -8.33
C LEU A 422 -9.04 2.61 -7.47
N GLN A 423 -7.97 3.29 -7.09
CA GLN A 423 -7.02 2.82 -6.08
C GLN A 423 -7.56 3.11 -4.68
N PHE A 424 -7.43 2.14 -3.78
CA PHE A 424 -7.88 2.25 -2.40
C PHE A 424 -6.92 1.57 -1.42
N GLU A 425 -7.11 1.89 -0.14
CA GLU A 425 -6.40 1.25 0.98
C GLU A 425 -7.19 0.02 1.44
N LYS A 426 -6.52 -1.12 1.67
CA LYS A 426 -7.10 -2.34 2.24
C LYS A 426 -8.07 -2.10 3.40
N GLU A 427 -7.71 -1.23 4.34
CA GLU A 427 -8.52 -0.93 5.52
C GLU A 427 -9.90 -0.35 5.16
N TRP A 428 -9.98 0.42 4.07
CA TRP A 428 -11.22 1.06 3.62
C TRP A 428 -12.29 0.02 3.26
N ILE A 429 -11.95 -0.97 2.43
CA ILE A 429 -12.92 -1.99 2.00
C ILE A 429 -13.23 -2.98 3.11
N VAL A 430 -12.24 -3.33 3.95
CA VAL A 430 -12.43 -4.20 5.11
C VAL A 430 -13.45 -3.58 6.08
N GLN A 431 -13.32 -2.30 6.41
CA GLN A 431 -14.27 -1.61 7.28
C GLN A 431 -15.68 -1.52 6.67
N LEU A 432 -15.79 -1.40 5.35
CA LEU A 432 -17.09 -1.45 4.67
C LEU A 432 -17.74 -2.84 4.77
N TRP A 433 -16.98 -3.93 4.61
CA TRP A 433 -17.48 -5.30 4.81
C TRP A 433 -17.93 -5.53 6.26
N MET A 434 -17.17 -5.02 7.23
CA MET A 434 -17.56 -5.03 8.65
C MET A 434 -18.86 -4.25 8.88
N ALA A 435 -19.01 -3.08 8.26
CA ALA A 435 -20.21 -2.26 8.38
C ALA A 435 -21.47 -2.95 7.84
N GLN A 436 -21.33 -3.85 6.85
CA GLN A 436 -22.43 -4.68 6.35
C GLN A 436 -22.66 -5.97 7.18
N ASN A 437 -21.81 -6.25 8.18
CA ASN A 437 -21.77 -7.51 8.94
C ASN A 437 -21.52 -8.76 8.05
N PHE A 438 -20.77 -8.66 6.96
CA PHE A 438 -20.45 -9.86 6.16
C PHE A 438 -19.55 -10.87 6.88
N ILE A 439 -18.95 -10.46 7.99
CA ILE A 439 -17.89 -11.18 8.68
C ILE A 439 -18.42 -11.58 10.04
N ALA A 440 -18.61 -12.88 10.25
CA ALA A 440 -19.09 -13.44 11.51
C ALA A 440 -17.92 -13.62 12.50
N LYS A 441 -18.18 -13.36 13.79
CA LYS A 441 -17.24 -13.66 14.86
C LYS A 441 -17.37 -15.13 15.24
N GLU A 442 -16.60 -16.00 14.58
CA GLU A 442 -16.65 -17.46 14.82
C GLU A 442 -15.69 -17.93 15.94
N SER A 443 -14.81 -17.07 16.44
CA SER A 443 -13.79 -17.42 17.44
C SER A 443 -13.42 -16.24 18.37
N GLU A 444 -12.47 -16.47 19.29
CA GLU A 444 -11.85 -15.40 20.10
C GLU A 444 -10.99 -14.41 19.27
N GLN A 445 -10.80 -14.66 17.98
CA GLN A 445 -10.04 -13.76 17.10
C GLN A 445 -10.76 -12.42 16.87
N ARG A 446 -9.96 -11.39 16.60
CA ARG A 446 -10.46 -10.04 16.28
C ARG A 446 -11.05 -10.05 14.87
N ILE A 447 -12.16 -9.33 14.69
CA ILE A 447 -12.87 -9.27 13.41
C ILE A 447 -11.96 -8.72 12.31
N GLU A 448 -11.10 -7.75 12.64
CA GLU A 448 -10.14 -7.14 11.71
C GLU A 448 -9.14 -8.17 11.19
N ASP A 449 -8.67 -9.11 12.02
CA ASP A 449 -7.71 -10.14 11.62
C ASP A 449 -8.34 -11.12 10.62
N THR A 450 -9.57 -11.57 10.90
CA THR A 450 -10.36 -12.41 9.99
C THR A 450 -10.66 -11.67 8.69
N SER A 451 -11.05 -10.40 8.77
CA SER A 451 -11.36 -9.56 7.61
C SER A 451 -10.14 -9.34 6.71
N ASN A 452 -8.99 -9.07 7.33
CA ASN A 452 -7.72 -8.93 6.63
C ASN A 452 -7.33 -10.22 5.90
N THR A 453 -7.59 -11.37 6.52
CA THR A 453 -7.35 -12.70 5.93
C THR A 453 -8.24 -12.91 4.71
N TYR A 454 -9.53 -12.55 4.79
CA TYR A 454 -10.45 -12.64 3.66
C TYR A 454 -10.05 -11.74 2.49
N PHE A 455 -9.59 -10.52 2.78
CA PHE A 455 -9.04 -9.64 1.76
C PHE A 455 -7.79 -10.25 1.10
N ASP A 456 -6.86 -10.78 1.90
CA ASP A 456 -5.65 -11.41 1.40
C ASP A 456 -5.96 -12.63 0.51
N TRP A 457 -6.99 -13.42 0.83
CA TRP A 457 -7.47 -14.51 -0.03
C TRP A 457 -8.01 -14.06 -1.39
N LEU A 458 -8.61 -12.87 -1.48
CA LEU A 458 -9.06 -12.30 -2.75
C LEU A 458 -7.87 -11.78 -3.58
N VAL A 459 -6.86 -11.19 -2.92
CA VAL A 459 -5.57 -10.83 -3.55
C VAL A 459 -4.88 -12.10 -4.09
N GLU A 460 -4.80 -13.17 -3.30
CA GLU A 460 -4.17 -14.45 -3.68
C GLU A 460 -4.82 -15.12 -4.91
N ARG A 461 -6.12 -14.85 -5.12
CA ARG A 461 -6.91 -15.34 -6.26
C ARG A 461 -6.98 -14.35 -7.43
N SER A 462 -6.23 -13.25 -7.37
CA SER A 462 -6.14 -12.25 -8.43
C SER A 462 -7.41 -11.40 -8.64
N PHE A 463 -8.31 -11.34 -7.65
CA PHE A 463 -9.45 -10.42 -7.68
C PHE A 463 -9.06 -8.99 -7.29
N PHE A 464 -7.93 -8.82 -6.61
CA PHE A 464 -7.31 -7.52 -6.32
C PHE A 464 -5.84 -7.53 -6.75
N GLN A 465 -5.35 -6.37 -7.18
CA GLN A 465 -3.95 -6.17 -7.55
C GLN A 465 -3.29 -5.14 -6.65
N ARG A 466 -2.04 -5.40 -6.28
CA ARG A 466 -1.20 -4.53 -5.46
C ARG A 466 -0.30 -3.66 -6.35
N THR A 467 -0.25 -2.36 -6.09
CA THR A 467 0.51 -1.36 -6.88
C THR A 467 1.60 -0.68 -6.05
N ARG A 468 2.88 -0.71 -6.47
CA ARG A 468 4.00 -0.11 -5.70
C ARG A 468 4.22 1.34 -6.11
N ILE A 469 4.23 2.25 -5.15
CA ILE A 469 4.65 3.64 -5.37
C ILE A 469 5.72 4.01 -4.33
N GLY A 470 6.96 4.16 -4.77
CA GLY A 470 8.06 4.68 -3.93
C GLY A 470 8.83 3.66 -3.09
N LEU A 471 9.76 4.15 -2.25
CA LEU A 471 10.77 3.36 -1.53
C LEU A 471 10.41 2.96 -0.08
N ASN A 472 9.28 3.41 0.50
CA ASN A 472 8.96 3.06 1.89
C ASN A 472 7.46 3.00 2.28
N ILE A 473 6.52 2.95 1.32
CA ILE A 473 5.11 2.61 1.59
C ILE A 473 4.59 1.74 0.42
N ASP A 474 4.51 0.44 0.64
CA ASP A 474 3.78 -0.52 -0.19
C ASP A 474 2.27 -0.40 0.20
N LEU A 475 1.22 -0.52 -0.62
CA LEU A 475 0.97 -0.92 -2.01
C LEU A 475 -0.54 -0.65 -2.24
N TYR A 476 -0.98 0.39 -2.94
CA TYR A 476 -2.42 0.63 -3.16
C TYR A 476 -3.07 -0.55 -3.89
N GLU A 477 -4.27 -0.94 -3.48
CA GLU A 477 -5.03 -2.00 -4.15
C GLU A 477 -6.07 -1.43 -5.12
N TYR A 478 -6.31 -2.16 -6.22
CA TYR A 478 -7.44 -1.90 -7.11
C TYR A 478 -8.02 -3.23 -7.61
N ILE A 479 -9.24 -3.17 -8.15
CA ILE A 479 -9.92 -4.32 -8.75
C ILE A 479 -9.64 -4.29 -10.25
N PRO A 480 -9.01 -5.32 -10.83
CA PRO A 480 -8.87 -5.43 -12.28
C PRO A 480 -10.24 -5.45 -12.96
N ASP A 481 -10.37 -4.85 -14.14
CA ASP A 481 -11.65 -4.65 -14.82
C ASP A 481 -12.44 -5.95 -15.02
N MET A 482 -11.78 -7.07 -15.34
CA MET A 482 -12.45 -8.36 -15.45
C MET A 482 -13.06 -8.83 -14.12
N ALA A 483 -12.33 -8.67 -13.01
CA ALA A 483 -12.83 -8.99 -11.67
C ALA A 483 -13.98 -8.05 -11.27
N HIS A 484 -13.90 -6.78 -11.70
CA HIS A 484 -14.96 -5.80 -11.53
C HIS A 484 -16.23 -6.18 -12.27
N GLN A 485 -16.09 -6.64 -13.52
CA GLN A 485 -17.20 -7.13 -14.32
C GLN A 485 -17.85 -8.36 -13.68
N VAL A 486 -17.07 -9.33 -13.16
CA VAL A 486 -17.64 -10.46 -12.41
C VAL A 486 -18.42 -9.96 -11.18
N ALA A 487 -17.89 -9.00 -10.43
CA ALA A 487 -18.62 -8.38 -9.32
C ALA A 487 -19.93 -7.69 -9.78
N LYS A 488 -19.91 -6.96 -10.90
CA LYS A 488 -21.11 -6.30 -11.46
C LYS A 488 -22.17 -7.28 -11.95
N HIS A 489 -21.78 -8.37 -12.61
CA HIS A 489 -22.71 -9.39 -13.13
C HIS A 489 -23.28 -10.29 -12.02
N THR A 490 -22.69 -10.26 -10.83
CA THR A 490 -23.11 -11.09 -9.69
C THR A 490 -24.15 -10.41 -8.79
N THR A 491 -24.36 -9.08 -8.90
CA THR A 491 -25.37 -8.40 -8.07
C THR A 491 -26.10 -7.28 -8.80
N GLU A 492 -27.41 -7.21 -8.62
CA GLU A 492 -28.25 -6.09 -9.08
C GLU A 492 -28.49 -5.04 -7.98
N GLU A 493 -27.92 -5.25 -6.79
CA GLU A 493 -28.16 -4.44 -5.59
C GLU A 493 -27.11 -3.35 -5.39
N CYS A 494 -25.96 -3.53 -6.03
CA CYS A 494 -24.86 -2.59 -6.03
C CYS A 494 -24.87 -1.78 -7.32
N CYS A 495 -24.61 -0.47 -7.23
CA CYS A 495 -24.47 0.37 -8.41
C CYS A 495 -23.43 1.47 -8.24
N VAL A 496 -22.77 1.82 -9.34
CA VAL A 496 -21.94 3.02 -9.47
C VAL A 496 -22.73 4.02 -10.32
N PHE A 497 -23.01 5.19 -9.77
CA PHE A 497 -23.79 6.24 -10.40
C PHE A 497 -22.88 7.41 -10.81
N ASP A 498 -22.66 7.56 -12.10
CA ASP A 498 -21.94 8.72 -12.65
C ASP A 498 -22.94 9.85 -12.94
N LEU A 499 -22.81 10.97 -12.23
CA LEU A 499 -23.74 12.11 -12.35
C LEU A 499 -23.79 12.71 -13.76
N ASN A 500 -22.72 12.52 -14.55
CA ASN A 500 -22.63 13.04 -15.91
C ASN A 500 -23.28 12.10 -16.94
N LYS A 501 -23.75 10.92 -16.53
CA LYS A 501 -24.37 9.92 -17.41
C LYS A 501 -25.85 9.72 -17.10
N PRO A 502 -26.70 9.50 -18.13
CA PRO A 502 -28.10 9.16 -17.92
C PRO A 502 -28.23 7.77 -17.30
N HIS A 503 -28.72 7.69 -16.06
CA HIS A 503 -28.92 6.43 -15.34
C HIS A 503 -30.33 6.33 -14.75
N ASN A 504 -30.90 5.12 -14.83
CA ASN A 504 -32.14 4.73 -14.17
C ASN A 504 -31.82 3.98 -12.87
N LEU A 505 -32.18 4.57 -11.73
CA LEU A 505 -32.03 3.93 -10.42
C LEU A 505 -33.05 2.80 -10.28
N LYS A 506 -32.57 1.58 -10.06
CA LYS A 506 -33.41 0.41 -9.78
C LYS A 506 -33.95 0.49 -8.35
N LYS A 507 -35.19 0.04 -8.13
CA LYS A 507 -35.77 -0.05 -6.78
C LYS A 507 -35.05 -1.08 -5.89
N THR A 508 -34.34 -2.03 -6.48
CA THR A 508 -33.58 -3.10 -5.82
C THR A 508 -32.23 -2.63 -5.28
N THR A 509 -31.75 -1.43 -5.65
CA THR A 509 -30.46 -0.92 -5.21
C THR A 509 -30.40 -0.74 -3.69
N LYS A 510 -29.41 -1.39 -3.06
CA LYS A 510 -29.09 -1.31 -1.63
C LYS A 510 -27.75 -0.64 -1.38
N HIS A 511 -26.81 -0.73 -2.31
CA HIS A 511 -25.47 -0.17 -2.15
C HIS A 511 -25.12 0.69 -3.36
N MET A 512 -24.65 1.91 -3.12
CA MET A 512 -24.41 2.87 -4.17
C MET A 512 -23.11 3.63 -3.93
N SER A 513 -22.36 3.84 -5.00
CA SER A 513 -21.38 4.91 -5.08
C SER A 513 -21.80 5.97 -6.10
N ILE A 514 -21.37 7.21 -5.87
CA ILE A 514 -21.62 8.35 -6.75
C ILE A 514 -20.28 8.94 -7.13
N ILE A 515 -20.07 9.14 -8.44
CA ILE A 515 -18.85 9.75 -8.96
C ILE A 515 -19.10 11.21 -9.29
N PHE A 516 -18.25 12.10 -8.75
CA PHE A 516 -18.18 13.52 -9.10
C PHE A 516 -16.96 13.79 -9.99
N ARG A 517 -17.19 14.37 -11.19
CA ARG A 517 -16.13 14.85 -12.09
C ARG A 517 -16.25 16.37 -12.27
N SER A 518 -15.11 17.06 -12.21
CA SER A 518 -15.00 18.54 -12.16
C SER A 518 -15.61 19.27 -13.38
N GLU A 519 -15.72 18.59 -14.52
CA GLU A 519 -16.16 19.18 -15.78
C GLU A 519 -17.69 19.39 -15.80
N GLY A 520 -18.14 20.65 -15.72
CA GLY A 520 -19.47 21.04 -16.23
C GLY A 520 -20.49 21.64 -15.25
N PHE A 521 -20.15 21.85 -13.97
CA PHE A 521 -21.11 22.37 -13.00
C PHE A 521 -21.16 23.91 -12.94
N SER A 522 -21.60 24.57 -14.02
CA SER A 522 -22.02 25.98 -13.93
C SER A 522 -23.52 26.17 -13.60
N HIS A 523 -24.36 25.14 -13.78
CA HIS A 523 -25.83 25.28 -13.66
C HIS A 523 -26.60 24.01 -13.22
N ILE A 524 -26.27 23.34 -12.11
CA ILE A 524 -26.98 22.10 -11.71
C ILE A 524 -27.78 22.26 -10.40
N HIS A 525 -29.08 21.95 -10.51
CA HIS A 525 -30.02 21.63 -9.43
C HIS A 525 -29.48 20.51 -8.53
N ASP A 526 -29.88 20.49 -7.25
CA ASP A 526 -29.49 19.48 -6.25
C ASP A 526 -29.30 18.05 -6.85
N PRO A 527 -28.04 17.55 -6.91
CA PRO A 527 -27.71 16.27 -7.53
C PRO A 527 -28.29 15.07 -6.76
N PHE A 528 -28.73 15.28 -5.51
CA PHE A 528 -29.27 14.24 -4.64
C PHE A 528 -30.79 14.05 -4.76
N THR A 529 -31.49 14.87 -5.55
CA THR A 529 -32.95 14.78 -5.74
C THR A 529 -33.43 13.39 -6.18
N LYS A 530 -32.65 12.69 -7.01
CA LYS A 530 -32.96 11.31 -7.44
C LYS A 530 -32.74 10.29 -6.31
N ILE A 531 -31.81 10.56 -5.40
CA ILE A 531 -31.39 9.68 -4.31
C ILE A 531 -32.38 9.71 -3.15
N TYR A 532 -33.07 10.83 -2.91
CA TYR A 532 -34.13 10.91 -1.89
C TYR A 532 -35.24 9.86 -2.06
N ARG A 533 -35.39 9.30 -3.27
CA ARG A 533 -36.37 8.24 -3.56
C ARG A 533 -35.87 6.84 -3.16
N CYS A 534 -34.58 6.66 -2.88
CA CYS A 534 -33.94 5.39 -2.54
C CYS A 534 -33.97 5.09 -1.04
N LYS A 535 -35.15 5.04 -0.42
CA LYS A 535 -35.33 4.82 1.04
C LYS A 535 -34.81 3.45 1.56
N GLY A 536 -34.44 2.54 0.65
CA GLY A 536 -33.91 1.21 0.96
C GLY A 536 -32.39 1.11 0.99
N LEU A 537 -31.67 2.23 0.90
CA LEU A 537 -30.21 2.24 0.74
C LEU A 537 -29.46 1.96 2.05
N TYR A 538 -28.47 1.07 1.99
CA TYR A 538 -27.61 0.62 3.08
C TYR A 538 -26.19 1.19 2.97
N THR A 539 -25.70 1.42 1.76
CA THR A 539 -24.41 2.07 1.52
C THR A 539 -24.54 3.25 0.58
N LEU A 540 -23.95 4.38 0.96
CA LEU A 540 -23.75 5.53 0.10
C LEU A 540 -22.28 5.96 0.15
N LEU A 541 -21.56 5.81 -0.96
CA LEU A 541 -20.19 6.31 -1.12
C LEU A 541 -20.19 7.50 -2.06
N VAL A 542 -19.63 8.62 -1.63
CA VAL A 542 -19.42 9.79 -2.49
C VAL A 542 -17.93 9.83 -2.87
N ILE A 543 -17.64 9.63 -4.16
CA ILE A 543 -16.29 9.45 -4.69
C ILE A 543 -16.01 10.52 -5.75
N GLY A 544 -14.87 11.20 -5.64
CA GLY A 544 -14.33 12.08 -6.69
C GLY A 544 -14.54 13.59 -6.49
N GLY A 545 -13.71 14.35 -7.22
CA GLY A 545 -13.76 15.81 -7.42
C GLY A 545 -12.98 16.63 -6.39
N ASP A 546 -12.34 17.72 -6.85
CA ASP A 546 -11.92 18.89 -6.04
C ASP A 546 -13.16 19.57 -5.41
N LEU A 547 -13.96 18.82 -4.65
CA LEU A 547 -15.10 19.32 -3.90
C LEU A 547 -14.65 20.30 -2.81
N ILE A 548 -13.33 20.44 -2.57
CA ILE A 548 -12.68 21.53 -1.82
C ILE A 548 -13.28 22.90 -2.20
N ASN A 549 -13.75 23.08 -3.44
CA ASN A 549 -14.34 24.36 -3.90
C ASN A 549 -15.87 24.46 -3.79
N TYR A 550 -16.61 23.41 -3.41
CA TYR A 550 -18.08 23.41 -3.36
C TYR A 550 -18.65 22.92 -2.02
N PRO A 551 -19.24 23.80 -1.18
CA PRO A 551 -19.85 23.39 0.08
C PRO A 551 -21.17 22.64 -0.15
N LEU A 552 -21.24 21.38 0.28
CA LEU A 552 -22.43 20.53 0.22
C LEU A 552 -23.47 20.94 1.28
N LYS A 553 -24.24 22.01 1.04
CA LYS A 553 -25.37 22.43 1.90
C LYS A 553 -26.59 21.47 1.88
N LEU A 554 -26.52 20.34 1.18
CA LEU A 554 -27.67 19.52 0.76
C LEU A 554 -27.92 18.24 1.60
N LEU A 555 -27.14 18.02 2.67
CA LEU A 555 -27.20 16.77 3.46
C LEU A 555 -28.44 16.64 4.37
N HIS A 556 -29.09 17.75 4.77
CA HIS A 556 -30.23 17.70 5.70
C HIS A 556 -31.37 16.80 5.19
N ASN A 557 -31.81 16.99 3.95
CA ASN A 557 -32.90 16.21 3.36
C ASN A 557 -32.50 14.75 3.10
N LEU A 558 -31.21 14.48 2.95
CA LEU A 558 -30.68 13.16 2.67
C LEU A 558 -30.80 12.24 3.90
N PHE A 559 -30.46 12.75 5.09
CA PHE A 559 -30.52 11.96 6.33
C PHE A 559 -31.94 11.57 6.73
N ASP A 560 -32.92 12.44 6.49
CA ASP A 560 -34.34 12.16 6.76
C ASP A 560 -34.88 11.02 5.88
N CYS A 561 -34.34 10.86 4.66
CA CYS A 561 -34.82 9.87 3.69
C CYS A 561 -34.11 8.52 3.80
N LEU A 562 -32.89 8.49 4.30
CA LEU A 562 -31.98 7.34 4.23
C LEU A 562 -31.73 6.66 5.59
N GLY A 563 -32.77 6.52 6.41
CA GLY A 563 -32.67 5.95 7.76
C GLY A 563 -32.22 4.48 7.84
N LYS A 564 -32.05 3.78 6.71
CA LYS A 564 -31.53 2.41 6.61
C LYS A 564 -30.03 2.31 6.32
N LEU A 565 -29.33 3.45 6.20
CA LEU A 565 -27.89 3.46 5.94
C LEU A 565 -27.09 2.80 7.07
N ARG A 566 -26.13 1.98 6.66
CA ARG A 566 -25.10 1.33 7.49
C ARG A 566 -23.72 1.91 7.21
N ALA A 567 -23.45 2.31 5.98
CA ALA A 567 -22.19 2.93 5.58
C ALA A 567 -22.42 4.22 4.80
N LEU A 568 -21.79 5.29 5.26
CA LEU A 568 -21.78 6.60 4.62
C LEU A 568 -20.34 7.08 4.49
N ASP A 569 -19.88 7.27 3.25
CA ASP A 569 -18.57 7.84 2.96
C ASP A 569 -18.75 9.19 2.26
N LEU A 570 -18.27 10.24 2.93
CA LEU A 570 -18.24 11.61 2.44
C LEU A 570 -16.79 12.13 2.42
N SER A 571 -15.81 11.25 2.19
CA SER A 571 -14.41 11.62 2.03
C SER A 571 -14.24 12.67 0.93
N TYR A 572 -13.25 13.54 1.10
CA TYR A 572 -12.88 14.60 0.16
C TYR A 572 -14.00 15.61 -0.14
N CYS A 573 -15.11 15.56 0.60
CA CYS A 573 -16.18 16.55 0.53
C CYS A 573 -15.81 17.80 1.34
N ASN A 574 -16.01 19.00 0.79
CA ASN A 574 -15.84 20.25 1.54
C ASN A 574 -17.00 20.51 2.51
N LEU A 575 -17.04 19.72 3.57
CA LEU A 575 -18.01 19.81 4.65
C LEU A 575 -17.41 20.59 5.82
N GLY A 576 -17.94 21.77 6.14
CA GLY A 576 -17.54 22.54 7.32
C GLY A 576 -18.14 22.01 8.63
N SER A 577 -19.32 21.38 8.55
CA SER A 577 -20.05 20.78 9.66
C SER A 577 -21.00 19.69 9.15
N LEU A 578 -21.33 18.71 10.01
CA LEU A 578 -22.42 17.77 9.74
C LEU A 578 -23.76 18.32 10.26
N PRO A 579 -24.89 18.02 9.58
CA PRO A 579 -26.23 18.28 10.09
C PRO A 579 -26.53 17.64 11.45
N ASP A 580 -27.29 18.35 12.31
CA ASP A 580 -27.73 17.83 13.61
C ASP A 580 -28.69 16.63 13.50
N ASN A 581 -29.43 16.49 12.39
CA ASN A 581 -30.34 15.37 12.14
C ASN A 581 -29.64 14.06 11.72
N ILE A 582 -28.32 13.93 11.89
CA ILE A 582 -27.61 12.66 11.68
C ILE A 582 -28.17 11.53 12.57
N GLU A 583 -28.83 11.88 13.68
CA GLU A 583 -29.57 10.94 14.54
C GLU A 583 -30.63 10.10 13.80
N CYS A 584 -31.11 10.57 12.64
CA CYS A 584 -32.01 9.81 11.77
C CYS A 584 -31.37 8.53 11.20
N LEU A 585 -30.03 8.48 11.10
CA LEU A 585 -29.27 7.35 10.58
C LEU A 585 -28.97 6.30 11.66
N LYS A 586 -30.00 5.87 12.40
CA LYS A 586 -29.88 4.98 13.59
C LYS A 586 -29.16 3.64 13.36
N HIS A 587 -29.07 3.20 12.10
CA HIS A 587 -28.42 1.95 11.70
C HIS A 587 -26.97 2.13 11.24
N LEU A 588 -26.45 3.37 11.24
CA LEU A 588 -25.12 3.68 10.75
C LEU A 588 -24.05 3.00 11.59
N ARG A 589 -23.15 2.29 10.91
CA ARG A 589 -21.98 1.60 11.47
C ARG A 589 -20.67 2.20 10.97
N TYR A 590 -20.68 2.82 9.79
CA TYR A 590 -19.50 3.42 9.17
C TYR A 590 -19.80 4.83 8.73
N LEU A 591 -19.01 5.78 9.24
CA LEU A 591 -18.98 7.17 8.79
C LEU A 591 -17.54 7.56 8.47
N GLN A 592 -17.28 7.94 7.22
CA GLN A 592 -15.97 8.41 6.78
C GLN A 592 -16.04 9.84 6.26
N LEU A 593 -15.12 10.67 6.75
CA LEU A 593 -15.03 12.10 6.48
C LEU A 593 -13.59 12.52 6.14
N ARG A 594 -12.77 11.57 5.66
CA ARG A 594 -11.36 11.79 5.34
C ARG A 594 -11.16 13.03 4.46
N ASN A 595 -10.10 13.81 4.73
CA ASN A 595 -9.75 15.01 3.96
C ASN A 595 -10.93 16.02 3.85
N SER A 596 -11.75 16.16 4.90
CA SER A 596 -12.81 17.17 4.98
C SER A 596 -12.39 18.39 5.80
N ASN A 597 -13.08 19.52 5.58
CA ASN A 597 -12.84 20.77 6.30
C ASN A 597 -13.67 20.90 7.60
N ILE A 598 -14.05 19.76 8.19
CA ILE A 598 -14.97 19.74 9.32
C ILE A 598 -14.33 20.36 10.56
N GLN A 599 -15.02 21.30 11.20
CA GLN A 599 -14.52 21.98 12.39
C GLN A 599 -15.01 21.33 13.67
N GLU A 600 -16.27 20.90 13.70
CA GLU A 600 -16.93 20.26 14.85
C GLU A 600 -17.90 19.19 14.35
N LEU A 601 -18.06 18.14 15.15
CA LEU A 601 -19.10 17.11 14.96
C LEU A 601 -20.30 17.43 15.88
N PRO A 602 -21.55 17.21 15.43
CA PRO A 602 -22.72 17.42 16.26
C PRO A 602 -22.80 16.35 17.36
N GLU A 603 -23.29 16.72 18.55
CA GLU A 603 -23.47 15.78 19.68
C GLU A 603 -24.43 14.63 19.37
N SER A 604 -25.33 14.81 18.38
CA SER A 604 -26.24 13.76 17.92
C SER A 604 -25.53 12.57 17.27
N ILE A 605 -24.24 12.67 16.92
CA ILE A 605 -23.48 11.49 16.49
C ILE A 605 -23.33 10.47 17.63
N CYS A 606 -23.32 10.91 18.90
CA CYS A 606 -23.11 10.05 20.07
C CYS A 606 -24.30 9.14 20.40
N ILE A 607 -25.43 9.30 19.71
CA ILE A 607 -26.59 8.41 19.82
C ILE A 607 -26.67 7.39 18.68
N LEU A 608 -25.69 7.38 17.77
CA LEU A 608 -25.50 6.32 16.77
C LEU A 608 -24.81 5.11 17.42
N TYR A 609 -25.55 4.40 18.28
CA TYR A 609 -24.99 3.35 19.14
C TYR A 609 -24.36 2.16 18.41
N ASN A 610 -24.66 1.98 17.12
CA ASN A 610 -24.11 0.93 16.28
C ASN A 610 -22.84 1.38 15.52
N LEU A 611 -22.38 2.62 15.70
CA LEU A 611 -21.23 3.15 14.99
C LEU A 611 -19.96 2.37 15.37
N GLN A 612 -19.32 1.76 14.38
CA GLN A 612 -18.10 0.97 14.48
C GLN A 612 -16.88 1.75 13.95
N THR A 613 -17.07 2.55 12.90
CA THR A 613 -16.01 3.36 12.29
C THR A 613 -16.42 4.83 12.22
N LEU A 614 -15.58 5.69 12.78
CA LEU A 614 -15.58 7.13 12.59
C LEU A 614 -14.22 7.55 12.02
N GLY A 615 -14.17 7.73 10.71
CA GLY A 615 -12.97 8.13 9.97
C GLY A 615 -12.89 9.65 9.82
N LEU A 616 -11.82 10.23 10.34
CA LEU A 616 -11.53 11.67 10.38
C LEU A 616 -10.08 11.96 9.93
N ARG A 617 -9.47 11.03 9.17
CA ARG A 617 -8.11 11.18 8.66
C ARG A 617 -7.96 12.47 7.87
N ASN A 618 -6.89 13.21 8.09
CA ASN A 618 -6.62 14.51 7.47
C ASN A 618 -7.76 15.54 7.63
N CYS A 619 -8.60 15.45 8.66
CA CYS A 619 -9.53 16.52 9.04
C CYS A 619 -8.77 17.62 9.77
N LEU A 620 -7.98 18.39 9.03
CA LEU A 620 -7.03 19.35 9.58
C LEU A 620 -7.72 20.40 10.48
N PHE A 621 -8.94 20.81 10.16
CA PHE A 621 -9.65 21.89 10.87
C PHE A 621 -10.47 21.44 12.10
N LEU A 622 -10.46 20.14 12.45
CA LEU A 622 -11.27 19.58 13.54
C LEU A 622 -10.80 20.07 14.92
N LYS A 623 -11.63 20.87 15.60
CA LYS A 623 -11.28 21.53 16.87
C LYS A 623 -11.55 20.67 18.10
N LYS A 624 -12.67 19.94 18.08
CA LYS A 624 -13.15 19.13 19.21
C LYS A 624 -13.93 17.93 18.70
N LEU A 625 -13.84 16.83 19.46
CA LEU A 625 -14.78 15.72 19.37
C LEU A 625 -15.97 15.96 20.31
N PRO A 626 -17.14 15.34 20.05
CA PRO A 626 -18.31 15.47 20.92
C PRO A 626 -18.05 14.97 22.35
N GLU A 627 -18.63 15.64 23.34
CA GLU A 627 -18.44 15.35 24.76
C GLU A 627 -18.92 13.93 25.12
N TYR A 628 -20.01 13.46 24.50
CA TYR A 628 -20.60 12.16 24.80
C TYR A 628 -20.03 10.99 23.97
N THR A 629 -18.82 11.13 23.39
CA THR A 629 -18.18 10.09 22.57
C THR A 629 -18.08 8.73 23.29
N ARG A 630 -17.97 8.73 24.63
CA ARG A 630 -18.03 7.52 25.49
C ARG A 630 -19.28 6.64 25.31
N CYS A 631 -20.35 7.17 24.72
CA CYS A 631 -21.59 6.44 24.45
C CYS A 631 -21.46 5.48 23.25
N LEU A 632 -20.46 5.66 22.39
CA LEU A 632 -20.23 4.85 21.19
C LEU A 632 -19.50 3.53 21.53
N LYS A 633 -20.09 2.69 22.39
CA LYS A 633 -19.45 1.45 22.90
C LYS A 633 -19.10 0.42 21.81
N GLN A 634 -19.74 0.51 20.64
CA GLN A 634 -19.45 -0.34 19.49
C GLN A 634 -18.32 0.21 18.60
N LEU A 635 -17.78 1.39 18.90
CA LEU A 635 -16.73 2.02 18.12
C LEU A 635 -15.44 1.19 18.19
N ARG A 636 -14.93 0.84 17.02
CA ARG A 636 -13.70 0.06 16.80
C ARG A 636 -12.63 0.91 16.14
N HIS A 637 -13.01 1.86 15.30
CA HIS A 637 -12.06 2.70 14.58
C HIS A 637 -12.40 4.17 14.78
N LEU A 638 -11.52 4.90 15.45
CA LEU A 638 -11.49 6.36 15.50
C LEU A 638 -10.18 6.82 14.84
N ASP A 639 -10.25 7.12 13.54
CA ASP A 639 -9.06 7.50 12.78
C ASP A 639 -8.92 9.02 12.69
N LEU A 640 -7.91 9.55 13.37
CA LEU A 640 -7.53 10.96 13.47
C LEU A 640 -6.13 11.22 12.86
N HIS A 641 -5.64 10.33 11.99
CA HIS A 641 -4.29 10.40 11.43
C HIS A 641 -4.12 11.62 10.51
N LEU A 642 -2.90 12.16 10.43
CA LEU A 642 -2.55 13.31 9.59
C LEU A 642 -1.31 13.02 8.72
N ASP A 643 -1.51 12.83 7.41
CA ASP A 643 -0.48 12.43 6.44
C ASP A 643 0.66 13.48 6.30
N TYR A 644 0.40 14.76 6.57
CA TYR A 644 1.42 15.82 6.43
C TYR A 644 2.44 15.87 7.58
N LEU A 645 2.15 15.26 8.74
CA LEU A 645 3.06 15.24 9.88
C LEU A 645 4.26 14.28 9.68
N CYS A 646 4.10 13.26 8.84
CA CYS A 646 5.10 12.19 8.70
C CYS A 646 6.13 12.40 7.58
N HIS A 647 5.97 13.37 6.67
CA HIS A 647 6.84 13.50 5.48
C HIS A 647 7.49 14.87 5.24
N ASN A 648 7.15 15.93 5.98
CA ASN A 648 7.79 17.23 5.83
C ASN A 648 8.28 17.81 7.17
N ILE A 649 9.41 17.28 7.62
CA ILE A 649 10.12 17.71 8.82
C ILE A 649 10.68 19.15 8.66
N ASN A 650 10.59 19.76 7.47
CA ASN A 650 11.25 21.03 7.11
C ASN A 650 10.45 22.30 7.40
N GLN A 651 9.20 22.22 7.88
CA GLN A 651 8.47 23.41 8.34
C GLN A 651 8.56 23.56 9.86
N THR A 652 9.04 24.72 10.29
CA THR A 652 9.32 25.12 11.68
C THR A 652 8.06 25.42 12.50
N THR A 653 6.89 25.46 11.87
CA THR A 653 5.60 25.72 12.52
C THR A 653 4.76 24.45 12.58
N TRP A 654 4.99 23.62 13.59
CA TRP A 654 4.09 22.54 13.95
C TRP A 654 2.89 23.10 14.70
N SER A 655 1.85 23.55 14.00
CA SER A 655 0.56 23.72 14.68
C SER A 655 -0.08 22.34 14.82
N CYS A 656 0.34 21.59 15.84
CA CYS A 656 -0.42 20.47 16.38
C CYS A 656 -1.79 20.92 16.98
N ASP A 657 -2.14 22.21 16.86
CA ASP A 657 -3.05 22.94 17.74
C ASP A 657 -4.52 22.90 17.36
N ILE A 658 -4.91 22.12 16.34
CA ILE A 658 -6.30 22.21 15.89
C ILE A 658 -7.20 21.37 16.79
N LEU A 659 -6.96 20.06 16.95
CA LEU A 659 -7.65 19.26 17.97
C LEU A 659 -7.02 19.49 19.35
N LYS A 660 -7.74 20.16 20.24
CA LYS A 660 -7.20 20.60 21.55
C LYS A 660 -7.16 19.52 22.63
N SER A 661 -8.06 18.53 22.56
CA SER A 661 -8.22 17.52 23.60
C SER A 661 -9.05 16.34 23.14
N MET A 662 -8.83 15.17 23.75
CA MET A 662 -9.78 14.06 23.70
C MET A 662 -11.01 14.30 24.59
N PRO A 663 -12.19 13.76 24.24
CA PRO A 663 -13.38 13.84 25.07
C PRO A 663 -13.21 12.98 26.34
N PRO A 664 -13.88 13.34 27.45
CA PRO A 664 -13.73 12.63 28.71
C PRO A 664 -14.22 11.18 28.61
N TYR A 665 -13.58 10.28 29.37
CA TYR A 665 -13.94 8.86 29.45
C TYR A 665 -13.77 8.06 28.15
N ILE A 666 -12.92 8.52 27.22
CA ILE A 666 -12.61 7.79 25.99
C ILE A 666 -12.04 6.39 26.26
N GLY A 667 -11.38 6.18 27.40
CA GLY A 667 -10.85 4.91 27.86
C GLY A 667 -11.91 3.85 28.20
N LEU A 668 -13.19 4.21 28.25
CA LEU A 668 -14.31 3.27 28.37
C LEU A 668 -14.63 2.56 27.03
N LEU A 669 -14.10 3.04 25.90
CA LEU A 669 -14.29 2.44 24.58
C LEU A 669 -13.31 1.28 24.36
N THR A 670 -13.41 0.24 25.20
CA THR A 670 -12.45 -0.88 25.23
C THR A 670 -12.45 -1.73 23.95
N ASN A 671 -13.45 -1.59 23.09
CA ASN A 671 -13.51 -2.27 21.79
C ASN A 671 -12.68 -1.58 20.70
N LEU A 672 -12.13 -0.39 20.96
CA LEU A 672 -11.29 0.35 20.02
C LEU A 672 -10.07 -0.47 19.59
N GLN A 673 -9.92 -0.59 18.27
CA GLN A 673 -8.80 -1.17 17.57
C GLN A 673 -7.93 -0.08 16.94
N VAL A 674 -8.51 1.02 16.45
CA VAL A 674 -7.73 2.13 15.88
C VAL A 674 -8.04 3.41 16.64
N LEU A 675 -6.98 4.02 17.15
CA LEU A 675 -6.96 5.37 17.71
C LEU A 675 -5.63 6.00 17.29
N SER A 676 -5.58 6.57 16.08
CA SER A 676 -4.33 7.05 15.50
C SER A 676 -3.76 8.29 16.19
N ARG A 677 -4.60 9.06 16.91
CA ARG A 677 -4.14 10.21 17.70
C ARG A 677 -4.86 10.32 19.05
N PHE A 678 -4.10 10.60 20.11
CA PHE A 678 -4.55 10.91 21.45
C PHE A 678 -3.97 12.25 21.89
N VAL A 679 -4.84 13.19 22.29
CA VAL A 679 -4.46 14.54 22.73
C VAL A 679 -4.73 14.70 24.23
N VAL A 680 -3.67 14.79 25.03
CA VAL A 680 -3.76 15.01 26.48
C VAL A 680 -4.28 16.43 26.76
N SER A 681 -5.15 16.58 27.76
CA SER A 681 -5.66 17.88 28.20
C SER A 681 -5.92 17.93 29.70
N ILE A 682 -5.73 19.12 30.30
CA ILE A 682 -6.06 19.42 31.69
C ILE A 682 -7.51 19.92 31.81
N GLU A 683 -8.03 20.61 30.79
CA GLU A 683 -9.34 21.29 30.84
C GLU A 683 -10.52 20.30 30.81
N ASN A 684 -10.39 19.19 30.07
CA ASN A 684 -11.47 18.22 29.86
C ASN A 684 -11.32 16.93 30.70
N HIS A 685 -10.50 16.98 31.76
CA HIS A 685 -10.18 15.83 32.62
C HIS A 685 -9.74 14.55 31.89
N CYS A 686 -9.25 14.68 30.64
CA CYS A 686 -8.78 13.55 29.83
C CYS A 686 -7.27 13.40 29.95
N GLY A 687 -6.86 12.74 31.04
CA GLY A 687 -5.47 12.37 31.29
C GLY A 687 -5.01 11.20 30.41
N ILE A 688 -3.69 11.02 30.34
CA ILE A 688 -3.08 9.90 29.60
C ILE A 688 -3.46 8.52 30.16
N SER A 689 -3.91 8.45 31.42
CA SER A 689 -4.42 7.23 32.07
C SER A 689 -5.68 6.66 31.41
N GLU A 690 -6.42 7.44 30.60
CA GLU A 690 -7.54 6.93 29.80
C GLU A 690 -7.09 5.84 28.79
N LEU A 691 -5.80 5.80 28.43
CA LEU A 691 -5.26 4.73 27.58
C LEU A 691 -5.17 3.37 28.30
N LYS A 692 -5.27 3.31 29.63
CA LYS A 692 -4.99 2.12 30.47
C LYS A 692 -5.67 0.82 30.01
N ASN A 693 -6.92 0.91 29.54
CA ASN A 693 -7.74 -0.25 29.17
C ASN A 693 -7.82 -0.48 27.66
N LEU A 694 -7.27 0.42 26.84
CA LEU A 694 -7.30 0.33 25.37
C LEU A 694 -6.14 -0.54 24.87
N ASN A 695 -6.17 -1.85 25.17
CA ASN A 695 -5.05 -2.77 24.92
C ASN A 695 -5.04 -3.39 23.52
N ASP A 696 -6.19 -3.38 22.84
CA ASP A 696 -6.35 -3.94 21.50
C ASP A 696 -6.04 -2.94 20.37
N LEU A 697 -5.57 -1.73 20.73
CA LEU A 697 -5.13 -0.72 19.77
C LEU A 697 -4.02 -1.26 18.87
N GLN A 698 -4.19 -1.07 17.56
CA GLN A 698 -3.31 -1.55 16.50
C GLN A 698 -2.94 -0.45 15.51
N GLY A 699 -1.88 -0.72 14.74
CA GLY A 699 -1.39 0.22 13.73
C GLY A 699 -0.60 1.36 14.37
N GLU A 700 -1.07 2.58 14.20
CA GLU A 700 -0.42 3.79 14.69
C GLU A 700 -1.11 4.33 15.95
N LEU A 701 -0.31 4.87 16.88
CA LEU A 701 -0.78 5.69 17.98
C LEU A 701 0.16 6.91 18.13
N SER A 702 -0.38 8.10 17.95
CA SER A 702 0.30 9.37 18.19
C SER A 702 -0.23 10.03 19.47
N ILE A 703 0.63 10.23 20.48
CA ILE A 703 0.26 10.83 21.77
C ILE A 703 0.86 12.24 21.82
N SER A 704 0.00 13.24 21.95
CA SER A 704 0.37 14.66 21.93
C SER A 704 0.04 15.39 23.22
N ASN A 705 0.65 16.57 23.38
CA ASN A 705 0.60 17.41 24.58
C ASN A 705 1.18 16.71 25.82
N LEU A 706 2.25 15.94 25.64
CA LEU A 706 2.91 15.23 26.74
C LEU A 706 3.55 16.18 27.76
N ASP A 707 3.77 17.44 27.41
CA ASP A 707 4.16 18.51 28.34
C ASP A 707 3.13 18.76 29.47
N LEU A 708 1.88 18.34 29.27
CA LEU A 708 0.82 18.44 30.28
C LEU A 708 0.85 17.30 31.32
N VAL A 709 1.59 16.22 31.06
CA VAL A 709 1.72 15.06 31.97
C VAL A 709 2.76 15.37 33.04
N LYS A 710 2.31 15.82 34.22
CA LYS A 710 3.20 16.26 35.31
C LYS A 710 3.63 15.12 36.24
N ASN A 711 2.80 14.08 36.39
CA ASN A 711 3.06 12.95 37.28
C ASN A 711 3.54 11.72 36.48
N PRO A 712 4.74 11.18 36.78
CA PRO A 712 5.20 9.94 36.16
C PRO A 712 4.26 8.74 36.36
N ASP A 713 3.50 8.68 37.46
CA ASP A 713 2.57 7.58 37.71
C ASP A 713 1.43 7.56 36.68
N ASP A 714 0.93 8.74 36.27
CA ASP A 714 -0.11 8.85 35.24
C ASP A 714 0.41 8.29 33.90
N ALA A 715 1.67 8.56 33.57
CA ALA A 715 2.32 8.02 32.38
C ALA A 715 2.44 6.48 32.44
N ALA A 716 2.74 5.92 33.62
CA ALA A 716 2.77 4.47 33.82
C ALA A 716 1.37 3.84 33.67
N GLU A 717 0.31 4.55 34.06
CA GLU A 717 -1.07 4.09 33.90
C GLU A 717 -1.50 3.93 32.44
N ALA A 718 -0.87 4.62 31.50
CA ALA A 718 -1.15 4.48 30.07
C ALA A 718 -0.88 3.04 29.55
N LYS A 719 -0.06 2.27 30.28
CA LYS A 719 0.27 0.86 30.02
C LYS A 719 0.65 0.58 28.56
N LEU A 720 1.53 1.40 27.97
CA LEU A 720 1.95 1.22 26.57
C LEU A 720 2.59 -0.16 26.30
N GLN A 721 3.25 -0.76 27.29
CA GLN A 721 3.78 -2.13 27.19
C GLN A 721 2.70 -3.19 26.96
N ALA A 722 1.45 -2.96 27.40
CA ALA A 722 0.36 -3.91 27.24
C ALA A 722 -0.25 -3.88 25.82
N LYS A 723 0.05 -2.84 25.02
CA LYS A 723 -0.52 -2.61 23.69
C LYS A 723 0.26 -3.36 22.61
N LYS A 724 -0.01 -4.66 22.50
CA LYS A 724 0.78 -5.62 21.69
C LYS A 724 0.69 -5.40 20.18
N TYR A 725 -0.35 -4.73 19.70
CA TYR A 725 -0.67 -4.62 18.27
C TYR A 725 -0.23 -3.29 17.63
N ILE A 726 0.26 -2.33 18.42
CA ILE A 726 0.82 -1.06 17.91
C ILE A 726 2.12 -1.35 17.15
N LYS A 727 2.24 -0.78 15.95
CA LYS A 727 3.41 -0.88 15.08
C LYS A 727 4.18 0.43 14.97
N ARG A 728 3.47 1.57 15.00
CA ARG A 728 4.04 2.92 14.94
C ARG A 728 3.60 3.71 16.17
N LEU A 729 4.55 4.23 16.93
CA LEU A 729 4.28 5.05 18.12
C LEU A 729 4.92 6.42 17.95
N GLU A 730 4.14 7.47 18.18
CA GLU A 730 4.66 8.84 18.22
C GLU A 730 4.38 9.48 19.59
N LEU A 731 5.38 10.16 20.14
CA LEU A 731 5.31 10.86 21.42
C LEU A 731 5.70 12.33 21.18
N LEU A 732 4.74 13.24 21.36
CA LEU A 732 4.83 14.63 20.95
C LEU A 732 4.68 15.59 22.14
N TRP A 733 5.66 16.47 22.32
CA TRP A 733 5.64 17.63 23.22
C TRP A 733 5.44 18.92 22.42
N ARG A 734 4.69 19.88 22.98
CA ARG A 734 4.47 21.19 22.32
C ARG A 734 5.74 22.05 22.32
N ARG A 735 5.92 22.84 21.26
CA ARG A 735 7.07 23.75 21.06
C ARG A 735 6.92 25.12 21.74
N ASP A 736 5.71 25.52 22.19
CA ASP A 736 5.45 26.92 22.55
C ASP A 736 6.18 27.42 23.81
N THR A 737 7.03 28.39 23.54
CA THR A 737 8.10 29.12 24.23
C THR A 737 7.76 29.95 25.49
N GLU A 738 6.83 29.54 26.35
CA GLU A 738 6.68 30.20 27.67
C GLU A 738 6.72 29.26 28.89
N LEU A 739 6.52 27.95 28.69
CA LEU A 739 6.47 26.95 29.78
C LEU A 739 7.80 26.24 30.07
N HIS A 740 8.86 26.49 29.28
CA HIS A 740 10.18 25.84 29.48
C HIS A 740 10.95 26.30 30.74
N GLN A 741 10.31 27.05 31.64
CA GLN A 741 10.74 27.25 33.03
C GLN A 741 10.22 26.16 34.00
N CYS A 742 9.79 24.98 33.51
CA CYS A 742 9.48 23.86 34.39
C CYS A 742 10.72 23.40 35.18
N SER A 743 10.70 23.69 36.47
CA SER A 743 11.85 23.69 37.39
C SER A 743 12.34 22.29 37.81
N ASN A 744 11.94 21.21 37.13
CA ASN A 744 12.33 19.85 37.53
C ASN A 744 12.47 18.87 36.35
N ASN A 745 13.60 18.97 35.62
CA ASN A 745 13.97 18.08 34.51
C ASN A 745 13.84 16.58 34.84
N LYS A 746 14.02 16.19 36.12
CA LYS A 746 13.97 14.80 36.56
C LYS A 746 12.57 14.19 36.44
N LEU A 747 11.50 14.96 36.65
CA LEU A 747 10.14 14.45 36.50
C LEU A 747 9.79 14.19 35.04
N ILE A 748 10.21 15.07 34.14
CA ILE A 748 10.01 14.92 32.68
C ILE A 748 10.72 13.67 32.17
N GLU A 749 11.95 13.45 32.64
CA GLU A 749 12.72 12.23 32.33
C GLU A 749 12.00 10.97 32.81
N LEU A 750 11.44 10.98 34.03
CA LEU A 750 10.65 9.87 34.56
C LEU A 750 9.32 9.64 33.80
N VAL A 751 8.69 10.70 33.27
CA VAL A 751 7.49 10.56 32.42
C VAL A 751 7.83 9.77 31.16
N LEU A 752 8.89 10.14 30.43
CA LEU A 752 9.29 9.41 29.22
C LEU A 752 9.82 8.00 29.55
N GLU A 753 10.49 7.81 30.69
CA GLU A 753 10.89 6.48 31.17
C GLU A 753 9.67 5.56 31.37
N ASN A 754 8.59 6.08 31.96
CA ASN A 754 7.35 5.33 32.21
C ASN A 754 6.48 5.11 30.95
N LEU A 755 6.75 5.83 29.86
CA LEU A 755 6.13 5.61 28.54
C LEU A 755 6.83 4.52 27.72
N LYS A 756 7.37 3.50 28.39
CA LYS A 756 8.01 2.36 27.73
C LYS A 756 7.03 1.62 26.80
N PRO A 757 7.33 1.52 25.50
CA PRO A 757 6.44 0.86 24.53
C PRO A 757 6.50 -0.67 24.63
N ASN A 758 5.60 -1.36 23.94
CA ASN A 758 5.70 -2.80 23.71
C ASN A 758 6.84 -3.14 22.72
N SER A 759 7.48 -4.31 22.87
CA SER A 759 8.58 -4.77 22.02
C SER A 759 8.19 -5.07 20.55
N ASN A 760 6.90 -5.09 20.21
CA ASN A 760 6.41 -5.29 18.85
C ASN A 760 6.39 -4.02 17.99
N VAL A 761 6.64 -2.85 18.59
CA VAL A 761 6.73 -1.57 17.87
C VAL A 761 7.89 -1.61 16.88
N LYS A 762 7.61 -1.21 15.64
CA LYS A 762 8.57 -1.18 14.53
C LYS A 762 9.08 0.23 14.23
N GLU A 763 8.27 1.24 14.53
CA GLU A 763 8.61 2.64 14.27
C GLU A 763 8.32 3.49 15.51
N LEU A 764 9.29 4.31 15.92
CA LEU A 764 9.18 5.20 17.06
C LEU A 764 9.56 6.62 16.67
N ASN A 765 8.68 7.58 16.96
CA ASN A 765 8.93 9.00 16.79
C ASN A 765 8.85 9.73 18.13
N ILE A 766 9.89 10.47 18.52
CA ILE A 766 9.90 11.31 19.71
C ILE A 766 10.19 12.75 19.27
N VAL A 767 9.27 13.65 19.59
CA VAL A 767 9.29 15.02 19.07
C VAL A 767 9.14 16.04 20.19
N GLY A 768 10.02 17.04 20.23
CA GLY A 768 9.93 18.18 21.15
C GLY A 768 10.28 17.87 22.61
N TYR A 769 10.85 16.69 22.90
CA TYR A 769 11.13 16.25 24.26
C TYR A 769 12.13 17.21 24.97
N PRO A 770 11.75 17.82 26.12
CA PRO A 770 12.56 18.87 26.72
C PRO A 770 13.58 18.37 27.77
N GLY A 771 13.62 17.07 28.08
CA GLY A 771 14.53 16.49 29.06
C GLY A 771 15.97 16.36 28.56
N LYS A 772 16.92 16.19 29.50
CA LYS A 772 18.36 16.13 29.16
C LYS A 772 18.79 14.74 28.70
N PHE A 773 18.15 13.73 29.24
CA PHE A 773 18.45 12.32 28.97
C PHE A 773 17.24 11.63 28.35
N LEU A 774 17.51 10.84 27.31
CA LEU A 774 16.55 9.91 26.73
C LEU A 774 16.44 8.65 27.61
N PRO A 775 15.32 7.91 27.53
CA PRO A 775 15.00 6.86 28.48
C PRO A 775 15.88 5.62 28.31
N SER A 776 16.06 4.86 29.38
CA SER A 776 16.97 3.70 29.44
C SER A 776 16.57 2.57 28.50
N TRP A 777 15.28 2.46 28.20
CA TRP A 777 14.75 1.46 27.28
C TRP A 777 15.07 1.76 25.81
N LEU A 778 15.35 3.03 25.44
CA LEU A 778 15.69 3.44 24.08
C LEU A 778 17.14 3.02 23.79
N GLY A 779 17.34 2.13 22.80
CA GLY A 779 18.65 1.53 22.49
C GLY A 779 18.95 0.21 23.23
N SER A 780 18.01 -0.29 24.05
CA SER A 780 18.12 -1.63 24.65
C SER A 780 17.67 -2.74 23.68
N THR A 781 18.18 -3.96 23.86
CA THR A 781 17.80 -5.15 23.05
C THR A 781 16.33 -5.56 23.21
N TYR A 782 15.61 -4.96 24.18
CA TYR A 782 14.17 -5.11 24.35
C TYR A 782 13.39 -4.72 23.08
N LEU A 783 13.85 -3.71 22.34
CA LEU A 783 13.22 -3.24 21.10
C LEU A 783 13.78 -3.94 19.86
N SER A 784 13.91 -5.27 19.91
CA SER A 784 14.53 -6.06 18.84
C SER A 784 13.81 -5.99 17.49
N ASN A 785 12.52 -5.64 17.48
CA ASN A 785 11.72 -5.49 16.25
C ASN A 785 11.77 -4.07 15.64
N MET A 786 12.50 -3.14 16.25
CA MET A 786 12.57 -1.74 15.81
C MET A 786 13.25 -1.63 14.44
N ARG A 787 12.59 -0.93 13.52
CA ARG A 787 13.04 -0.71 12.13
C ARG A 787 13.33 0.76 11.84
N ALA A 788 12.58 1.69 12.44
CA ALA A 788 12.82 3.11 12.27
C ALA A 788 12.72 3.88 13.57
N ILE A 789 13.65 4.82 13.79
CA ILE A 789 13.62 5.76 14.91
C ILE A 789 13.77 7.18 14.38
N PHE A 790 12.87 8.05 14.82
CA PHE A 790 12.87 9.47 14.52
C PHE A 790 12.94 10.25 15.84
N LEU A 791 14.00 11.04 16.01
CA LEU A 791 14.17 11.94 17.16
C LEU A 791 14.24 13.36 16.63
N SER A 792 13.27 14.20 16.95
CA SER A 792 13.17 15.56 16.41
C SER A 792 13.00 16.60 17.51
N ASP A 793 13.80 17.66 17.46
CA ASP A 793 13.68 18.83 18.33
C ASP A 793 13.74 18.52 19.83
N CYS A 794 14.53 17.51 20.22
CA CYS A 794 14.87 17.27 21.62
C CYS A 794 16.02 18.20 22.03
N THR A 795 15.74 19.50 22.05
CA THR A 795 16.74 20.59 22.04
C THR A 795 17.73 20.59 23.21
N ASN A 796 17.29 20.10 24.38
CA ASN A 796 18.09 20.02 25.62
C ASN A 796 18.86 18.71 25.78
N CYS A 797 18.70 17.76 24.85
CA CYS A 797 19.31 16.44 24.96
C CYS A 797 20.85 16.53 24.89
N LEU A 798 21.53 15.93 25.86
CA LEU A 798 22.98 16.00 26.01
C LEU A 798 23.72 14.79 25.46
N VAL A 799 23.06 13.63 25.39
CA VAL A 799 23.66 12.34 25.01
C VAL A 799 22.63 11.50 24.25
N LEU A 800 23.05 10.86 23.16
CA LEU A 800 22.23 9.89 22.43
C LEU A 800 22.37 8.48 23.03
N PRO A 801 21.30 7.68 23.08
CA PRO A 801 21.35 6.30 23.54
C PRO A 801 22.12 5.38 22.58
N THR A 802 22.45 4.17 23.04
CA THR A 802 23.18 3.14 22.28
C THR A 802 22.30 2.47 21.22
N LEU A 803 21.89 3.21 20.19
CA LEU A 803 20.96 2.73 19.16
C LEU A 803 21.55 1.64 18.25
N GLY A 804 22.88 1.54 18.15
CA GLY A 804 23.55 0.55 17.32
C GLY A 804 23.39 -0.92 17.74
N ASN A 805 22.90 -1.16 18.97
CA ASN A 805 22.56 -2.49 19.45
C ASN A 805 21.23 -3.04 18.90
N LEU A 806 20.44 -2.23 18.19
CA LEU A 806 19.14 -2.63 17.66
C LEU A 806 19.32 -3.46 16.37
N PRO A 807 18.91 -4.74 16.37
CA PRO A 807 19.32 -5.70 15.34
C PRO A 807 18.57 -5.55 14.01
N LEU A 808 17.44 -4.84 13.95
CA LEU A 808 16.62 -4.69 12.73
C LEU A 808 16.45 -3.24 12.29
N LEU A 809 17.17 -2.30 12.92
CA LEU A 809 17.06 -0.87 12.64
C LEU A 809 17.61 -0.57 11.23
N GLN A 810 16.76 0.02 10.39
CA GLN A 810 17.02 0.35 8.99
C GLN A 810 17.11 1.86 8.76
N ASP A 811 16.23 2.63 9.41
CA ASP A 811 16.12 4.07 9.20
C ASP A 811 16.29 4.83 10.53
N LEU A 812 17.24 5.76 10.59
CA LEU A 812 17.51 6.56 11.78
C LEU A 812 17.59 8.05 11.43
N HIS A 813 16.73 8.84 12.06
CA HIS A 813 16.65 10.28 11.85
C HIS A 813 16.83 11.00 13.18
N VAL A 814 17.82 11.89 13.25
CA VAL A 814 18.12 12.71 14.42
C VAL A 814 18.16 14.17 13.98
N LYS A 815 17.21 14.96 14.47
CA LYS A 815 17.01 16.36 14.08
C LYS A 815 16.89 17.29 15.28
N GLY A 816 17.43 18.50 15.17
CA GLY A 816 17.14 19.59 16.12
C GLY A 816 17.71 19.39 17.52
N MET A 817 18.83 18.67 17.65
CA MET A 817 19.50 18.40 18.92
C MET A 817 20.51 19.52 19.24
N HIS A 818 20.03 20.69 19.64
CA HIS A 818 20.86 21.89 19.79
C HIS A 818 21.91 21.84 20.92
N SER A 819 21.66 21.05 21.98
CA SER A 819 22.57 20.93 23.14
C SER A 819 23.55 19.75 23.06
N LEU A 820 23.46 18.92 22.02
CA LEU A 820 24.34 17.77 21.82
C LEU A 820 25.72 18.23 21.35
N LYS A 821 26.77 18.02 22.17
CA LYS A 821 28.14 18.47 21.86
C LYS A 821 28.89 17.53 20.91
N SER A 822 28.74 16.22 21.11
CA SER A 822 29.40 15.20 20.32
C SER A 822 28.54 13.94 20.25
N ILE A 823 28.72 13.17 19.19
CA ILE A 823 28.13 11.84 19.07
C ILE A 823 29.23 10.84 19.45
N ASN A 824 29.10 10.22 20.63
CA ASN A 824 30.10 9.31 21.17
C ASN A 824 30.06 7.94 20.45
N CYS A 825 31.11 7.13 20.61
CA CYS A 825 31.19 5.79 20.01
C CYS A 825 30.17 4.81 20.62
N GLU A 826 29.71 5.06 21.85
CA GLU A 826 28.67 4.24 22.52
C GLU A 826 27.35 4.24 21.74
N PHE A 827 27.06 5.31 20.99
CA PHE A 827 25.92 5.38 20.07
C PHE A 827 25.84 4.16 19.14
N CYS A 828 26.98 3.64 18.70
CA CYS A 828 27.09 2.50 17.81
C CYS A 828 27.00 1.14 18.51
N GLY A 829 27.05 1.10 19.84
CA GLY A 829 27.05 -0.13 20.64
C GLY A 829 28.47 -0.69 20.89
N SER A 830 28.55 -1.68 21.77
CA SER A 830 29.81 -2.31 22.23
C SER A 830 30.25 -3.52 21.38
N ASN A 831 29.49 -3.87 20.35
CA ASN A 831 29.74 -5.06 19.52
C ASN A 831 30.66 -4.74 18.32
N GLN A 832 31.34 -5.76 17.77
CA GLN A 832 32.16 -5.62 16.56
C GLN A 832 31.35 -5.22 15.32
N ILE A 833 30.04 -5.55 15.28
CA ILE A 833 29.12 -5.16 14.20
C ILE A 833 28.08 -4.22 14.80
N CYS A 834 28.27 -2.93 14.56
CA CYS A 834 27.35 -1.87 14.90
C CYS A 834 26.28 -1.74 13.80
N PHE A 835 25.00 -1.60 14.15
CA PHE A 835 23.93 -1.33 13.16
C PHE A 835 23.88 -2.35 11.98
N PRO A 836 23.53 -3.63 12.23
CA PRO A 836 23.62 -4.69 11.23
C PRO A 836 22.73 -4.54 9.99
N PHE A 837 21.71 -3.67 10.01
CA PHE A 837 20.79 -3.46 8.89
C PHE A 837 20.51 -1.97 8.58
N LEU A 838 21.26 -1.04 9.18
CA LEU A 838 20.99 0.39 8.99
C LEU A 838 21.30 0.79 7.55
N LYS A 839 20.29 1.27 6.84
CA LYS A 839 20.36 1.69 5.43
C LYS A 839 20.42 3.20 5.31
N LYS A 840 19.65 3.92 6.13
CA LYS A 840 19.52 5.37 6.06
C LYS A 840 19.80 6.03 7.40
N LEU A 841 20.68 7.04 7.38
CA LEU A 841 21.00 7.86 8.53
C LEU A 841 20.88 9.35 8.19
N VAL A 842 20.15 10.09 9.02
CA VAL A 842 19.91 11.53 8.83
C VAL A 842 20.30 12.30 10.09
N PHE A 843 21.18 13.28 9.94
CA PHE A 843 21.45 14.31 10.93
C PHE A 843 21.06 15.67 10.38
N GLU A 844 20.14 16.37 11.04
CA GLU A 844 19.65 17.67 10.59
C GLU A 844 19.58 18.70 11.73
N ASN A 845 19.94 19.95 11.47
CA ASN A 845 19.80 21.07 12.41
C ASN A 845 20.51 20.81 13.76
N MET A 846 21.79 20.42 13.70
CA MET A 846 22.63 20.08 14.85
C MET A 846 23.60 21.24 15.14
N SER A 847 23.23 22.17 16.03
CA SER A 847 23.88 23.48 16.12
C SER A 847 25.32 23.46 16.64
N ILE A 848 25.65 22.57 17.58
CA ILE A 848 26.95 22.57 18.26
C ILE A 848 27.74 21.27 18.11
N VAL A 849 27.21 20.26 17.40
CA VAL A 849 27.91 18.99 17.21
C VAL A 849 29.15 19.23 16.36
N GLU A 850 30.32 18.99 16.95
CA GLU A 850 31.61 19.18 16.27
C GLU A 850 32.09 17.89 15.59
N GLU A 851 31.87 16.75 16.23
CA GLU A 851 32.39 15.46 15.78
C GLU A 851 31.45 14.29 16.13
N TRP A 852 31.43 13.29 15.23
CA TRP A 852 30.99 11.93 15.53
C TRP A 852 32.20 11.03 15.72
N SER A 853 32.52 10.67 16.97
CA SER A 853 33.72 9.88 17.28
C SER A 853 33.57 8.43 16.78
N ALA A 854 34.64 7.87 16.23
CA ALA A 854 34.68 6.47 15.80
C ALA A 854 35.45 5.58 16.77
N ASN A 855 35.06 4.31 16.79
CA ASN A 855 35.88 3.24 17.34
C ASN A 855 36.51 2.52 16.14
N GLU A 856 37.83 2.28 16.15
CA GLU A 856 38.56 1.69 15.01
C GLU A 856 37.99 0.33 14.56
N ASN A 857 37.23 -0.34 15.42
CA ASN A 857 36.59 -1.64 15.18
C ASN A 857 35.12 -1.57 14.75
N CYS A 858 34.51 -0.38 14.58
CA CYS A 858 33.08 -0.23 14.26
C CYS A 858 32.90 0.23 12.81
N GLU A 859 32.52 -0.69 11.93
CA GLU A 859 32.22 -0.41 10.52
C GLU A 859 30.72 -0.34 10.27
N LEU A 860 30.26 0.67 9.53
CA LEU A 860 28.85 0.82 9.13
C LEU A 860 28.60 0.16 7.77
N SER A 861 28.73 -1.16 7.74
CA SER A 861 28.83 -1.95 6.50
C SER A 861 27.54 -2.07 5.68
N HIS A 862 26.40 -1.62 6.19
CA HIS A 862 25.11 -1.68 5.49
C HIS A 862 24.51 -0.30 5.16
N LEU A 863 25.14 0.79 5.61
CA LEU A 863 24.62 2.14 5.39
C LEU A 863 24.74 2.51 3.92
N SER A 864 23.61 2.80 3.27
CA SER A 864 23.54 3.12 1.84
C SER A 864 23.23 4.59 1.56
N GLU A 865 22.54 5.29 2.47
CA GLU A 865 22.18 6.71 2.39
C GLU A 865 22.55 7.47 3.68
N LEU A 866 23.32 8.55 3.55
CA LEU A 866 23.66 9.48 4.64
C LEU A 866 23.26 10.91 4.25
N ILE A 867 22.53 11.58 5.14
CA ILE A 867 22.08 12.96 4.96
C ILE A 867 22.56 13.82 6.14
N LEU A 868 23.34 14.86 5.85
CA LEU A 868 23.79 15.86 6.81
C LEU A 868 23.26 17.21 6.36
N LYS A 869 22.50 17.91 7.22
CA LYS A 869 21.89 19.19 6.87
C LYS A 869 21.91 20.17 8.03
N ASP A 870 22.25 21.43 7.80
CA ASP A 870 22.20 22.50 8.82
C ASP A 870 23.02 22.16 10.09
N CYS A 871 24.20 21.55 9.92
CA CYS A 871 25.09 21.15 11.02
C CYS A 871 26.34 22.05 11.06
N ALA A 872 26.19 23.27 11.59
CA ALA A 872 27.16 24.36 11.40
C ALA A 872 28.60 24.05 11.85
N LYS A 873 28.76 23.33 12.98
CA LYS A 873 30.07 23.03 13.56
C LYS A 873 30.65 21.66 13.17
N PHE A 874 29.93 20.86 12.39
CA PHE A 874 30.32 19.47 12.13
C PHE A 874 31.55 19.42 11.21
N GLN A 875 32.68 18.91 11.70
CA GLN A 875 33.96 19.02 11.01
C GLN A 875 34.31 17.80 10.15
N ARG A 876 34.06 16.58 10.65
CA ARG A 876 34.54 15.35 10.02
C ARG A 876 33.66 14.13 10.29
N LEU A 877 33.71 13.21 9.33
CA LEU A 877 33.21 11.85 9.47
C LEU A 877 34.33 10.94 9.97
N ALA A 878 34.26 10.46 11.22
CA ALA A 878 35.30 9.59 11.77
C ALA A 878 35.11 8.10 11.41
N HIS A 879 33.94 7.67 10.94
CA HIS A 879 33.68 6.25 10.59
C HIS A 879 34.08 5.92 9.16
N ASN A 880 34.32 4.63 8.88
CA ASN A 880 34.46 4.12 7.52
C ASN A 880 33.08 3.70 6.98
N PHE A 881 32.78 4.06 5.73
CA PHE A 881 31.48 3.83 5.10
C PHE A 881 31.63 3.00 3.82
N PRO A 882 31.93 1.69 3.92
CA PRO A 882 32.28 0.87 2.77
C PRO A 882 31.12 0.68 1.77
N SER A 883 29.87 0.73 2.24
CA SER A 883 28.66 0.49 1.43
C SER A 883 27.86 1.75 1.08
N LEU A 884 28.35 2.94 1.46
CA LEU A 884 27.60 4.18 1.28
C LEU A 884 27.54 4.56 -0.20
N THR A 885 26.32 4.60 -0.74
CA THR A 885 26.08 4.89 -2.16
C THR A 885 25.57 6.31 -2.40
N LYS A 886 24.87 6.91 -1.42
CA LYS A 886 24.25 8.23 -1.53
C LYS A 886 24.61 9.10 -0.33
N LEU A 887 25.15 10.29 -0.61
CA LEU A 887 25.52 11.28 0.39
C LEU A 887 24.89 12.64 0.04
N THR A 888 24.19 13.24 1.00
CA THR A 888 23.65 14.60 0.89
C THR A 888 24.26 15.48 1.98
N ILE A 889 24.82 16.62 1.59
CA ILE A 889 25.45 17.61 2.47
C ILE A 889 24.79 18.96 2.19
N GLU A 890 24.15 19.56 3.17
CA GLU A 890 23.51 20.86 3.05
C GLU A 890 23.91 21.79 4.21
N LYS A 891 24.40 23.00 3.91
CA LYS A 891 24.72 24.03 4.91
C LYS A 891 25.67 23.55 6.02
N LEU A 892 26.84 23.07 5.60
CA LEU A 892 27.92 22.58 6.47
C LEU A 892 29.20 23.41 6.25
N PRO A 893 29.33 24.60 6.84
CA PRO A 893 30.45 25.51 6.59
C PRO A 893 31.80 24.99 7.15
N SER A 894 31.78 24.21 8.24
CA SER A 894 33.01 23.77 8.94
C SER A 894 33.50 22.37 8.55
N PHE A 895 32.85 21.68 7.62
CA PHE A 895 33.20 20.30 7.25
C PHE A 895 34.51 20.28 6.44
N VAL A 896 35.29 19.19 6.48
CA VAL A 896 36.67 19.21 5.91
C VAL A 896 37.00 17.99 5.04
N SER A 897 36.35 16.82 5.15
CA SER A 897 36.81 15.63 4.41
C SER A 897 35.75 14.58 4.04
N LEU A 898 35.89 14.01 2.83
CA LEU A 898 35.09 12.91 2.26
C LEU A 898 35.89 11.61 2.03
N SER A 899 37.11 11.49 2.55
CA SER A 899 38.06 10.40 2.21
C SER A 899 37.65 8.98 2.62
N ARG A 900 36.53 8.79 3.34
CA ARG A 900 36.11 7.51 3.94
C ARG A 900 34.86 6.88 3.31
N CYS A 901 34.58 7.17 2.02
CA CYS A 901 33.38 6.71 1.31
C CYS A 901 33.70 6.09 -0.08
N PRO A 902 34.34 4.89 -0.16
CA PRO A 902 34.87 4.35 -1.41
C PRO A 902 33.81 3.93 -2.45
N SER A 903 32.59 3.56 -2.02
CA SER A 903 31.51 3.11 -2.92
C SER A 903 30.48 4.18 -3.28
N LEU A 904 30.80 5.45 -3.07
CA LEU A 904 29.87 6.55 -3.28
C LEU A 904 29.51 6.71 -4.77
N LYS A 905 28.21 6.66 -5.09
CA LYS A 905 27.68 6.80 -6.45
C LYS A 905 26.94 8.11 -6.68
N TYR A 906 26.27 8.63 -5.66
CA TYR A 906 25.42 9.81 -5.72
C TYR A 906 25.86 10.81 -4.64
N LEU A 907 26.22 12.02 -5.07
CA LEU A 907 26.66 13.09 -4.17
C LEU A 907 25.83 14.36 -4.44
N LYS A 908 25.14 14.86 -3.40
CA LYS A 908 24.41 16.12 -3.44
C LYS A 908 24.99 17.09 -2.42
N ILE A 909 25.38 18.28 -2.87
CA ILE A 909 25.91 19.34 -2.01
C ILE A 909 25.12 20.63 -2.24
N VAL A 910 24.63 21.24 -1.16
CA VAL A 910 23.81 22.46 -1.19
C VAL A 910 24.31 23.49 -0.18
N ALA A 911 24.53 24.74 -0.60
CA ALA A 911 24.86 25.87 0.28
C ALA A 911 26.02 25.60 1.27
N SER A 912 27.13 25.06 0.77
CA SER A 912 28.35 24.75 1.54
C SER A 912 29.57 25.49 0.96
N ASP A 913 30.59 25.76 1.79
CA ASP A 913 31.74 26.64 1.47
C ASP A 913 32.85 25.97 0.62
N ASP A 914 33.82 26.76 0.15
CA ASP A 914 34.85 26.39 -0.84
C ASP A 914 35.83 25.27 -0.44
N TRP A 915 35.86 24.84 0.82
CA TRP A 915 36.73 23.76 1.32
C TRP A 915 36.46 22.40 0.65
N ILE A 916 35.32 22.25 -0.03
CA ILE A 916 34.84 21.00 -0.64
C ILE A 916 35.86 20.39 -1.60
N TRP A 917 36.58 21.20 -2.37
CA TRP A 917 37.36 20.74 -3.52
C TRP A 917 38.63 19.94 -3.16
N ASP A 918 39.29 20.31 -2.06
CA ASP A 918 40.51 19.64 -1.60
C ASP A 918 40.22 18.23 -1.02
N SER A 919 38.95 17.95 -0.69
CA SER A 919 38.51 16.72 -0.06
C SER A 919 38.14 15.57 -1.02
N TRP A 920 38.14 15.82 -2.33
CA TRP A 920 37.54 14.92 -3.34
C TRP A 920 38.48 13.85 -3.89
N CYS A 921 39.75 13.80 -3.47
CA CYS A 921 40.78 12.92 -4.02
C CYS A 921 40.46 11.40 -4.01
N CYS A 922 39.39 10.97 -3.32
CA CYS A 922 38.95 9.57 -3.23
C CYS A 922 37.59 9.27 -3.90
N LEU A 923 37.01 10.17 -4.70
CA LEU A 923 35.63 10.07 -5.23
C LEU A 923 35.50 9.48 -6.65
N SER A 924 36.38 8.54 -7.05
CA SER A 924 36.43 8.03 -8.43
C SER A 924 35.19 7.23 -8.88
N SER A 925 34.36 6.76 -7.96
CA SER A 925 33.18 5.93 -8.20
C SER A 925 31.87 6.71 -8.39
N VAL A 926 31.88 8.04 -8.23
CA VAL A 926 30.66 8.88 -8.31
C VAL A 926 30.12 8.93 -9.73
N LEU A 927 28.83 8.59 -9.89
CA LEU A 927 28.10 8.59 -11.15
C LEU A 927 27.24 9.85 -11.34
N SER A 928 26.75 10.42 -10.24
CA SER A 928 25.86 11.59 -10.25
C SER A 928 26.27 12.60 -9.18
N LEU A 929 26.40 13.85 -9.61
CA LEU A 929 26.80 14.99 -8.78
C LEU A 929 25.79 16.14 -8.93
N THR A 930 25.20 16.56 -7.82
CA THR A 930 24.33 17.74 -7.74
C THR A 930 24.97 18.80 -6.85
N LEU A 931 25.18 19.99 -7.39
CA LEU A 931 25.74 21.16 -6.70
C LEU A 931 24.71 22.28 -6.71
N SER A 932 24.36 22.82 -5.54
CA SER A 932 23.36 23.89 -5.47
C SER A 932 23.72 24.99 -4.48
N GLN A 933 23.34 26.24 -4.76
CA GLN A 933 23.49 27.38 -3.85
C GLN A 933 24.93 27.61 -3.35
N LEU A 934 25.94 27.26 -4.15
CA LEU A 934 27.34 27.42 -3.75
C LEU A 934 27.83 28.85 -4.04
N SER A 935 28.66 29.40 -3.14
CA SER A 935 29.24 30.74 -3.22
C SER A 935 30.44 30.82 -4.18
N LEU A 936 30.35 30.17 -5.34
CA LEU A 936 31.47 30.04 -6.29
C LEU A 936 31.44 31.17 -7.31
N GLU A 937 32.55 31.90 -7.48
CA GLU A 937 32.71 32.81 -8.63
C GLU A 937 33.19 32.08 -9.90
N ILE A 938 34.05 31.07 -9.72
CA ILE A 938 34.68 30.27 -10.78
C ILE A 938 34.57 28.79 -10.42
N PHE A 939 34.14 27.96 -11.37
CA PHE A 939 34.07 26.51 -11.19
C PHE A 939 35.47 25.87 -11.09
N PRO A 940 35.69 24.73 -10.39
CA PRO A 940 37.03 24.16 -10.25
C PRO A 940 37.49 23.40 -11.50
N ALA A 941 38.78 23.49 -11.80
CA ALA A 941 39.36 22.89 -13.02
C ALA A 941 39.70 21.39 -12.89
N ASN A 942 39.84 20.85 -11.68
CA ASN A 942 40.41 19.52 -11.45
C ASN A 942 39.40 18.35 -11.38
N LEU A 943 38.09 18.60 -11.50
CA LEU A 943 37.05 17.56 -11.47
C LEU A 943 37.32 16.36 -12.41
N PRO A 944 37.76 16.55 -13.67
CA PRO A 944 37.97 15.44 -14.62
C PRO A 944 39.09 14.48 -14.26
N LYS A 945 39.98 14.83 -13.31
CA LYS A 945 41.03 13.93 -12.81
C LYS A 945 40.56 13.12 -11.60
N ILE A 946 39.42 13.49 -11.03
CA ILE A 946 38.95 13.02 -9.74
C ILE A 946 37.68 12.17 -9.92
N LEU A 947 36.77 12.60 -10.80
CA LEU A 947 35.45 12.02 -11.02
C LEU A 947 35.32 11.38 -12.42
N ASP A 948 36.21 10.44 -12.75
CA ASP A 948 36.29 9.82 -14.08
C ASP A 948 35.03 9.04 -14.47
N SER A 949 34.27 8.55 -13.48
CA SER A 949 33.04 7.77 -13.68
C SER A 949 31.77 8.62 -13.83
N LEU A 950 31.88 9.95 -13.73
CA LEU A 950 30.71 10.85 -13.67
C LEU A 950 29.88 10.80 -14.96
N ARG A 951 28.57 10.57 -14.81
CA ARG A 951 27.57 10.51 -15.90
C ARG A 951 26.58 11.66 -15.84
N CYS A 952 26.18 12.09 -14.64
CA CYS A 952 25.20 13.14 -14.42
C CYS A 952 25.83 14.28 -13.61
N LEU A 953 25.73 15.51 -14.13
CA LEU A 953 26.14 16.73 -13.44
C LEU A 953 25.01 17.75 -13.44
N GLU A 954 24.58 18.16 -12.25
CA GLU A 954 23.56 19.20 -12.06
C GLU A 954 24.14 20.34 -11.21
N ILE A 955 23.98 21.57 -11.70
CA ILE A 955 24.39 22.80 -11.03
C ILE A 955 23.18 23.73 -10.96
N SER A 956 22.76 24.14 -9.76
CA SER A 956 21.58 24.99 -9.60
C SER A 956 21.76 26.13 -8.59
N HIS A 957 21.10 27.26 -8.79
CA HIS A 957 21.06 28.37 -7.82
C HIS A 957 22.44 28.92 -7.38
N CYS A 958 23.50 28.75 -8.18
CA CYS A 958 24.84 29.28 -7.90
C CYS A 958 24.94 30.73 -8.37
N ASN A 959 24.44 31.66 -7.55
CA ASN A 959 24.19 33.06 -7.96
C ASN A 959 25.45 33.87 -8.29
N SER A 960 26.61 33.52 -7.71
CA SER A 960 27.89 34.20 -7.94
C SER A 960 28.68 33.63 -9.13
N LEU A 961 28.24 32.51 -9.72
CA LEU A 961 29.01 31.80 -10.73
C LEU A 961 29.07 32.59 -12.03
N THR A 962 30.27 33.04 -12.41
CA THR A 962 30.49 33.87 -13.60
C THR A 962 31.04 33.09 -14.78
N ARG A 963 31.92 32.11 -14.53
CA ARG A 963 32.67 31.38 -15.57
C ARG A 963 33.13 29.97 -15.15
N PHE A 964 33.36 29.13 -16.15
CA PHE A 964 33.95 27.80 -16.03
C PHE A 964 35.37 27.75 -16.66
N PRO A 965 36.37 27.16 -16.00
CA PRO A 965 37.69 26.93 -16.60
C PRO A 965 37.65 25.96 -17.78
N ASN A 966 38.70 26.00 -18.61
CA ASN A 966 38.81 25.09 -19.75
C ASN A 966 38.91 23.64 -19.27
N GLY A 967 38.07 22.77 -19.84
CA GLY A 967 38.10 21.33 -19.57
C GLY A 967 37.71 20.96 -18.14
N CYS A 968 36.91 21.76 -17.43
CA CYS A 968 36.53 21.49 -16.04
C CYS A 968 35.46 20.39 -15.85
N ILE A 969 34.83 19.90 -16.92
CA ILE A 969 33.79 18.85 -16.88
C ILE A 969 34.36 17.53 -17.41
N PRO A 970 34.16 16.38 -16.72
CA PRO A 970 34.59 15.07 -17.21
C PRO A 970 33.95 14.69 -18.56
N THR A 971 34.71 14.07 -19.47
CA THR A 971 34.25 13.70 -20.82
C THR A 971 33.23 12.55 -20.86
N GLY A 972 33.07 11.83 -19.75
CA GLY A 972 32.13 10.72 -19.58
C GLY A 972 30.68 11.14 -19.28
N VAL A 973 30.42 12.43 -19.06
CA VAL A 973 29.10 12.98 -18.70
C VAL A 973 28.11 12.80 -19.86
N THR A 974 26.94 12.22 -19.56
CA THR A 974 25.82 11.99 -20.47
C THR A 974 24.68 12.98 -20.26
N TYR A 975 24.51 13.50 -19.04
CA TYR A 975 23.50 14.50 -18.69
C TYR A 975 24.15 15.69 -17.98
N LEU A 976 23.94 16.89 -18.52
CA LEU A 976 24.39 18.16 -17.92
C LEU A 976 23.23 19.13 -17.75
N CYS A 977 23.06 19.61 -16.52
CA CYS A 977 21.99 20.52 -16.15
C CYS A 977 22.56 21.75 -15.43
N ILE A 978 22.26 22.96 -15.91
CA ILE A 978 22.64 24.23 -15.28
C ILE A 978 21.39 25.09 -15.12
N LYS A 979 20.93 25.32 -13.89
CA LYS A 979 19.68 26.04 -13.60
C LYS A 979 19.92 27.22 -12.68
N ASP A 980 19.16 28.30 -12.82
CA ASP A 980 19.16 29.43 -11.89
C ASP A 980 20.56 29.99 -11.55
N CYS A 981 21.42 30.14 -12.55
CA CYS A 981 22.77 30.73 -12.40
C CYS A 981 22.82 32.10 -13.11
N PRO A 982 22.23 33.17 -12.52
CA PRO A 982 21.94 34.42 -13.24
C PRO A 982 23.19 35.20 -13.69
N MET A 983 24.32 35.07 -13.00
CA MET A 983 25.57 35.77 -13.33
C MET A 983 26.42 35.06 -14.39
N LEU A 984 26.05 33.85 -14.79
CA LEU A 984 26.82 33.04 -15.73
C LEU A 984 26.83 33.68 -17.12
N GLN A 985 28.01 34.09 -17.59
CA GLN A 985 28.16 34.81 -18.87
C GLN A 985 28.45 33.86 -20.05
N GLU A 986 29.23 32.81 -19.80
CA GLU A 986 29.70 31.83 -20.79
C GLU A 986 29.67 30.42 -20.21
N LEU A 987 29.31 29.43 -21.03
CA LEU A 987 29.43 28.01 -20.71
C LEU A 987 30.90 27.52 -20.79
N PRO A 988 31.25 26.35 -20.20
CA PRO A 988 32.61 25.83 -20.21
C PRO A 988 33.21 25.70 -21.61
N LYS A 989 34.35 26.36 -21.81
CA LYS A 989 35.21 26.17 -23.00
C LYS A 989 35.75 24.74 -22.95
N GLY A 990 35.32 23.91 -23.89
CA GLY A 990 35.52 22.45 -23.85
C GLY A 990 34.24 21.63 -23.79
N LEU A 991 33.04 22.24 -23.70
CA LEU A 991 31.78 21.52 -23.84
C LEU A 991 31.71 20.71 -25.15
N GLU A 992 32.31 21.25 -26.22
CA GLU A 992 32.50 20.59 -27.54
C GLU A 992 33.31 19.29 -27.51
N THR A 993 34.02 19.03 -26.40
CA THR A 993 34.82 17.81 -26.19
C THR A 993 34.04 16.69 -25.49
N LEU A 994 32.83 16.96 -24.98
CA LEU A 994 31.98 16.01 -24.24
C LEU A 994 31.24 15.05 -25.18
N LYS A 995 31.98 14.18 -25.88
CA LYS A 995 31.43 13.26 -26.90
C LYS A 995 30.35 12.30 -26.39
N SER A 996 30.27 12.08 -25.08
CA SER A 996 29.28 11.21 -24.42
C SER A 996 27.97 11.91 -24.06
N LEU A 997 27.88 13.24 -24.23
CA LEU A 997 26.73 14.03 -23.79
C LEU A 997 25.49 13.71 -24.64
N GLU A 998 24.41 13.30 -23.99
CA GLU A 998 23.11 12.97 -24.58
C GLU A 998 22.08 14.08 -24.34
N ASP A 999 22.09 14.66 -23.13
CA ASP A 999 21.10 15.64 -22.70
C ASP A 999 21.78 16.89 -22.10
N LEU A 1000 21.37 18.07 -22.56
CA LEU A 1000 21.82 19.36 -22.06
C LEU A 1000 20.64 20.26 -21.72
N GLU A 1001 20.52 20.63 -20.44
CA GLU A 1001 19.50 21.55 -19.93
C GLU A 1001 20.13 22.81 -19.35
N ILE A 1002 19.67 23.98 -19.78
CA ILE A 1002 20.11 25.28 -19.28
C ILE A 1002 18.88 26.13 -18.98
N GLN A 1003 18.65 26.47 -17.71
CA GLN A 1003 17.46 27.23 -17.32
C GLN A 1003 17.85 28.45 -16.47
N ASP A 1004 17.15 29.57 -16.66
CA ASP A 1004 17.25 30.79 -15.85
C ASP A 1004 18.67 31.38 -15.71
N CYS A 1005 19.54 31.13 -16.68
CA CYS A 1005 20.89 31.70 -16.78
C CYS A 1005 20.86 33.05 -17.50
N LYS A 1006 20.36 34.08 -16.81
CA LYS A 1006 19.96 35.38 -17.41
C LYS A 1006 21.07 36.10 -18.19
N ASN A 1007 22.33 36.00 -17.76
CA ASN A 1007 23.46 36.66 -18.43
C ASN A 1007 24.10 35.85 -19.58
N LEU A 1008 23.62 34.63 -19.84
CA LEU A 1008 24.20 33.77 -20.88
C LEU A 1008 23.89 34.34 -22.28
N LYS A 1009 24.96 34.65 -23.05
CA LYS A 1009 24.82 35.30 -24.37
C LYS A 1009 24.84 34.33 -25.53
N TYR A 1010 25.70 33.31 -25.46
CA TYR A 1010 25.99 32.40 -26.57
C TYR A 1010 26.26 30.98 -26.05
N LEU A 1011 25.99 29.98 -26.90
CA LEU A 1011 26.42 28.60 -26.70
C LEU A 1011 27.77 28.36 -27.40
N PRO A 1012 28.61 27.42 -26.90
CA PRO A 1012 29.79 26.94 -27.61
C PRO A 1012 29.40 26.12 -28.85
N GLU A 1013 30.37 25.76 -29.69
CA GLU A 1013 30.09 24.98 -30.91
C GLU A 1013 29.71 23.53 -30.57
N LEU A 1014 28.45 23.15 -30.79
CA LEU A 1014 27.91 21.83 -30.41
C LEU A 1014 27.92 20.80 -31.54
N LYS A 1015 28.26 21.19 -32.77
CA LYS A 1015 28.12 20.35 -33.98
C LYS A 1015 28.82 19.00 -33.87
N HIS A 1016 29.91 18.93 -33.11
CA HIS A 1016 30.74 17.74 -32.96
C HIS A 1016 30.20 16.71 -31.93
N LEU A 1017 29.14 17.04 -31.19
CA LEU A 1017 28.52 16.19 -30.18
C LEU A 1017 27.57 15.17 -30.83
N LYS A 1018 28.11 14.03 -31.27
CA LYS A 1018 27.37 13.01 -32.04
C LYS A 1018 26.30 12.25 -31.26
N LEU A 1019 26.26 12.36 -29.93
CA LEU A 1019 25.30 11.66 -29.08
C LEU A 1019 24.23 12.58 -28.47
N LEU A 1020 24.33 13.89 -28.65
CA LEU A 1020 23.40 14.86 -28.05
C LEU A 1020 22.01 14.73 -28.70
N ARG A 1021 21.04 14.23 -27.95
CA ARG A 1021 19.64 13.99 -28.37
C ARG A 1021 18.70 15.09 -27.90
N LYS A 1022 18.91 15.64 -26.72
CA LYS A 1022 18.05 16.68 -26.11
C LYS A 1022 18.85 17.95 -25.82
N LEU A 1023 18.34 19.10 -26.26
CA LEU A 1023 18.82 20.42 -25.89
C LEU A 1023 17.65 21.28 -25.43
N GLU A 1024 17.71 21.74 -24.19
CA GLU A 1024 16.69 22.59 -23.58
C GLU A 1024 17.31 23.87 -23.02
N ILE A 1025 16.76 25.01 -23.40
CA ILE A 1025 17.16 26.34 -22.95
C ILE A 1025 15.91 27.07 -22.50
N SER A 1026 15.85 27.52 -21.25
CA SER A 1026 14.74 28.36 -20.79
C SER A 1026 15.19 29.54 -19.95
N GLY A 1027 14.42 30.64 -19.93
CA GLY A 1027 14.66 31.78 -19.04
C GLY A 1027 16.02 32.51 -19.26
N CYS A 1028 16.67 32.30 -20.41
CA CYS A 1028 17.99 32.88 -20.72
C CYS A 1028 17.84 34.20 -21.50
N HIS A 1029 17.65 35.31 -20.78
CA HIS A 1029 17.21 36.58 -21.38
C HIS A 1029 18.19 37.21 -22.38
N LEU A 1030 19.51 37.02 -22.21
CA LEU A 1030 20.53 37.57 -23.12
C LEU A 1030 20.90 36.64 -24.29
N PHE A 1031 20.32 35.44 -24.36
CA PHE A 1031 20.62 34.46 -25.40
C PHE A 1031 20.07 34.94 -26.75
N LYS A 1032 20.94 35.03 -27.78
CA LYS A 1032 20.59 35.65 -29.08
C LYS A 1032 20.55 34.66 -30.24
N PHE A 1033 21.58 33.83 -30.39
CA PHE A 1033 21.77 33.02 -31.59
C PHE A 1033 22.21 31.60 -31.27
N LEU A 1034 21.82 30.64 -32.10
CA LEU A 1034 22.41 29.29 -32.11
C LEU A 1034 23.86 29.32 -32.63
N PRO A 1035 24.70 28.30 -32.29
CA PRO A 1035 26.09 28.21 -32.75
C PRO A 1035 26.26 28.41 -34.26
N ARG A 1036 27.41 28.97 -34.70
CA ARG A 1036 27.59 29.39 -36.10
C ARG A 1036 27.58 28.21 -37.06
N ASN A 1037 28.15 27.07 -36.67
CA ASN A 1037 28.23 25.90 -37.53
C ASN A 1037 26.98 25.00 -37.49
N GLY A 1038 25.94 25.39 -36.73
CA GLY A 1038 24.69 24.64 -36.56
C GLY A 1038 24.70 23.69 -35.35
N LEU A 1039 23.57 23.01 -35.16
CA LEU A 1039 23.37 22.01 -34.10
C LEU A 1039 23.83 20.61 -34.56
N PRO A 1040 24.18 19.70 -33.64
CA PRO A 1040 24.57 18.34 -33.99
C PRO A 1040 23.44 17.58 -34.73
N ASN A 1041 23.83 16.70 -35.66
CA ASN A 1041 22.88 15.95 -36.50
C ASN A 1041 22.07 14.91 -35.70
N ALA A 1042 22.55 14.48 -34.53
CA ALA A 1042 21.87 13.51 -33.66
C ALA A 1042 20.78 14.13 -32.78
N LEU A 1043 20.61 15.46 -32.83
CA LEU A 1043 19.67 16.18 -31.98
C LEU A 1043 18.23 15.89 -32.41
N HIS A 1044 17.46 15.26 -31.53
CA HIS A 1044 16.06 14.90 -31.75
C HIS A 1044 15.10 15.94 -31.19
N PHE A 1045 15.43 16.52 -30.04
CA PHE A 1045 14.57 17.45 -29.34
C PHE A 1045 15.30 18.76 -29.02
N LEU A 1046 14.70 19.86 -29.46
CA LEU A 1046 15.13 21.21 -29.14
C LEU A 1046 13.98 21.99 -28.49
N SER A 1047 14.22 22.57 -27.33
CA SER A 1047 13.26 23.44 -26.64
C SER A 1047 13.96 24.75 -26.24
N ILE A 1048 13.43 25.89 -26.68
CA ILE A 1048 13.92 27.22 -26.32
C ILE A 1048 12.73 28.08 -25.86
N ASN A 1049 12.56 28.27 -24.55
CA ASN A 1049 11.40 28.98 -24.00
C ASN A 1049 11.84 30.19 -23.17
N ASP A 1050 11.02 31.24 -23.11
CA ASP A 1050 11.26 32.42 -22.28
C ASP A 1050 12.64 33.07 -22.54
N CYS A 1051 13.06 33.07 -23.81
CA CYS A 1051 14.32 33.64 -24.30
C CYS A 1051 14.05 34.82 -25.27
N PRO A 1052 13.64 36.00 -24.77
CA PRO A 1052 13.01 37.05 -25.57
C PRO A 1052 13.85 37.59 -26.74
N LEU A 1053 15.19 37.65 -26.59
CA LEU A 1053 16.06 38.11 -27.67
C LEU A 1053 16.18 37.09 -28.80
N PHE A 1054 16.27 35.81 -28.47
CA PHE A 1054 16.27 34.71 -29.44
C PHE A 1054 14.92 34.65 -30.15
N SER A 1055 13.81 34.64 -29.42
CA SER A 1055 12.46 34.54 -29.98
C SER A 1055 12.16 35.68 -30.95
N LYS A 1056 12.50 36.92 -30.59
CA LYS A 1056 12.33 38.09 -31.48
C LYS A 1056 13.16 37.97 -32.76
N GLN A 1057 14.37 37.43 -32.69
CA GLN A 1057 15.21 37.21 -33.86
C GLN A 1057 14.75 36.01 -34.69
N PHE A 1058 14.18 34.99 -34.07
CA PHE A 1058 13.68 33.80 -34.73
C PHE A 1058 12.37 34.05 -35.47
N GLU A 1059 11.56 35.01 -35.03
CA GLU A 1059 10.37 35.48 -35.75
C GLU A 1059 10.69 36.07 -37.14
N ASP A 1060 11.90 36.61 -37.33
CA ASP A 1060 12.37 37.05 -38.66
C ASP A 1060 12.55 35.84 -39.59
N LEU A 1061 11.88 35.87 -40.75
CA LEU A 1061 11.96 34.84 -41.78
C LEU A 1061 13.36 34.71 -42.40
N GLN A 1062 14.18 35.77 -42.34
CA GLN A 1062 15.58 35.76 -42.79
C GLN A 1062 16.56 35.29 -41.72
N SER A 1063 16.07 34.88 -40.54
CA SER A 1063 16.94 34.44 -39.44
C SER A 1063 17.82 33.25 -39.85
N PRO A 1064 19.16 33.36 -39.71
CA PRO A 1064 20.08 32.27 -40.03
C PRO A 1064 19.89 31.05 -39.12
N ASP A 1065 19.19 31.19 -37.98
CA ASP A 1065 18.94 30.08 -37.05
C ASP A 1065 17.85 29.13 -37.53
N ARG A 1066 16.93 29.59 -38.41
CA ARG A 1066 15.90 28.73 -39.03
C ARG A 1066 16.48 27.63 -39.89
N THR A 1067 17.64 27.85 -40.52
CA THR A 1067 18.32 26.81 -41.31
C THR A 1067 19.07 25.80 -40.45
N LYS A 1068 19.49 26.20 -39.24
CA LYS A 1068 20.28 25.37 -38.31
C LYS A 1068 19.46 24.32 -37.54
N ILE A 1069 18.13 24.43 -37.56
CA ILE A 1069 17.22 23.51 -36.84
C ILE A 1069 16.44 22.57 -37.77
N LYS A 1070 16.58 22.69 -39.10
CA LYS A 1070 15.74 21.97 -40.07
C LYS A 1070 15.81 20.45 -39.95
N HIS A 1071 16.93 19.92 -39.48
CA HIS A 1071 17.16 18.49 -39.31
C HIS A 1071 16.70 17.93 -37.96
N VAL A 1072 16.26 18.79 -37.03
CA VAL A 1072 15.82 18.39 -35.69
C VAL A 1072 14.38 17.88 -35.73
N PHE A 1073 14.10 16.73 -35.11
CA PHE A 1073 12.80 16.06 -35.22
C PHE A 1073 11.66 16.82 -34.52
N SER A 1074 11.88 17.35 -33.31
CA SER A 1074 10.89 18.11 -32.55
C SER A 1074 11.51 19.40 -32.04
N VAL A 1075 10.90 20.54 -32.42
CA VAL A 1075 11.39 21.88 -32.07
C VAL A 1075 10.26 22.67 -31.40
N TRP A 1076 10.52 23.15 -30.20
CA TRP A 1076 9.62 23.98 -29.41
C TRP A 1076 10.28 25.32 -29.13
N ILE A 1077 9.61 26.42 -29.46
CA ILE A 1077 10.09 27.77 -29.15
C ILE A 1077 8.93 28.56 -28.52
N ASP A 1078 9.12 29.08 -27.31
CA ASP A 1078 8.09 29.72 -26.48
C ASP A 1078 6.76 28.96 -26.46
N GLN A 1079 6.84 27.66 -26.13
CA GLN A 1079 5.71 26.73 -26.07
C GLN A 1079 4.96 26.52 -27.40
N LYS A 1080 5.47 27.06 -28.52
CA LYS A 1080 4.95 26.80 -29.86
C LYS A 1080 5.76 25.69 -30.53
N HIS A 1081 5.07 24.68 -31.03
CA HIS A 1081 5.68 23.62 -31.82
C HIS A 1081 5.94 24.08 -33.26
N PHE A 1082 7.18 23.93 -33.73
CA PHE A 1082 7.58 24.24 -35.10
C PHE A 1082 7.75 22.94 -35.89
N PRO A 1083 6.86 22.66 -36.86
CA PRO A 1083 6.97 21.45 -37.67
C PRO A 1083 8.24 21.51 -38.54
N THR A 1084 9.09 20.51 -38.43
CA THR A 1084 10.26 20.35 -39.30
C THR A 1084 9.93 19.40 -40.47
N PRO A 1085 10.47 19.67 -41.67
CA PRO A 1085 10.22 18.83 -42.85
C PRO A 1085 11.00 17.53 -42.71
N GLY A 1086 10.38 16.51 -42.11
CA GLY A 1086 11.00 15.20 -41.89
C GLY A 1086 10.14 14.16 -41.16
N GLY A 1087 9.06 14.57 -40.48
CA GLY A 1087 8.02 13.66 -40.00
C GLY A 1087 6.89 13.57 -41.02
N ASN A 1088 6.68 12.38 -41.60
CA ASN A 1088 5.58 12.09 -42.53
C ASN A 1088 4.23 12.58 -41.98
N GLN A 1089 3.77 13.76 -42.40
CA GLN A 1089 2.35 14.00 -42.58
C GLN A 1089 2.00 13.43 -43.94
N GLY A 1090 1.35 12.27 -43.95
CA GLY A 1090 0.62 11.83 -45.13
C GLY A 1090 -0.41 12.89 -45.47
N GLU A 1091 -0.26 13.48 -46.64
CA GLU A 1091 -1.26 14.34 -47.26
C GLU A 1091 -2.59 13.57 -47.32
N SER A 1092 -3.60 14.08 -46.63
CA SER A 1092 -5.00 13.79 -46.93
C SER A 1092 -5.63 15.07 -47.47
N SER A 1093 -5.64 15.18 -48.80
CA SER A 1093 -6.65 15.93 -49.51
C SER A 1093 -6.98 15.15 -50.78
N ASN A 1094 -8.12 14.44 -50.71
CA ASN A 1094 -8.73 13.50 -51.65
C ASN A 1094 -8.15 12.08 -51.73
#